data_AF-A0AAQ4DKA5-F1
#
_entry.id   AF-A0AAQ4DKA5-F1
#
_cell.length_a   1.000
_cell.length_b   1.000
_cell.length_c   1.000
_cell.angle_alpha   90.00
_cell.angle_beta   90.00
_cell.angle_gamma   90.00
#
_symmetry.space_group_name_H-M   'P 1'
#
loop_
_entity.id
_entity.type
_entity.pdbx_description
1 polymer ?
#
loop_
_entity_poly.entity_id
_entity_poly.type
_entity_poly.pdbx_seq_one_letter_code
_entity_poly.pdbx_strand_id
1 'polypeptide(L)'
;MARSLQVTTQRIAEKLTILNDRGVGMLTRIYNIKKACGDAKSKPSFLSDKNLESAIKHVVRRFPNIDIRGNSAQLSAVFNIRQDIMKSLSLYYYTFVDLLDFRDHVNELLTTIDSFQLHLDITLNFDAAKAYLDLVAAYVTLMILLSRVEDRKAVLGLFNTAHEMTHGHSDNSFPRLGQLIVDYDPPLKKLADEFVPHSKTLFQALLSLQQVFPRRNLTADEWRKSQMLSLLVAPAQMLTPAQTETMPCEYLSLETMERWIILGFLLLHPYLQQPPAQALFLQALSNGWALTLFRDELLAVHPYAQQFFEGLKGHGKRASEVKEALGQALQAAPLVHRERRKFLRSALKELALVLAEQPGLLGPKALYVLMGLSLARDEVCWLVRHNELGPPSRAPGRSRSLQGEDLLDRQLPELLFHMEELRGLLRKYSQVVQLYYVQYLNGFDAPALEAALQGIPGIPEEDAALLSAACSTARALTPPTADSPVPPDLRGLRLDWCRLQVHACAQRHAWNLRERPHLAALMNTLVFHTKMVDYLDRLLVETSDLSIFCFFSRAFEDQFHLCLEFPAQTRYIIAFPLICGHFMNCTHELCPEERHHIGDRSLTLVNAFLDEMSKEAKNIITTICDEQCTMSDRLLPKHSAPHMALLAMHQRKQRTDKKHRQGGSGGSQPNAPRDKPGAESYRRTREELSTMDKLHMALTELCFAINYASSIHVWEHTFAPREYLAQHLENRFNKALVGMVMFNPESHEIAKPSELLSSVQAYMSVLQGIENHVHVDVTRVFNNVLLQQTQPQDSHGDKTIATLYTNWYLEVLLRKVTAGHMCYSPLHRAFVNLVHDGGQQVPFTAEEFSDVQELRSLAELIGPYGMKFLNESLMWHIASQVGELKKIVLQNRDILVELRSNYDKPEQMRELFKKLQRPRMAQHVDSVLQRMTIVGVILCFRTLAQEALNDVLSVRIPFLLSSVADLKHHVSNGDSL
;
A
#
# COMPACT_ATOMS: atom_id res chain seq x y z
N MET A 1 -51.78 -36.66 -23.17
CA MET A 1 -50.43 -36.83 -23.75
C MET A 1 -49.55 -35.72 -23.21
N ALA A 2 -48.62 -36.02 -22.30
CA ALA A 2 -47.68 -35.01 -21.79
C ALA A 2 -46.71 -34.63 -22.93
N ARG A 3 -46.58 -33.34 -23.24
CA ARG A 3 -45.56 -32.84 -24.18
C ARG A 3 -44.19 -33.36 -23.73
N SER A 4 -43.43 -33.95 -24.63
CA SER A 4 -42.04 -34.34 -24.37
C SER A 4 -41.25 -33.09 -23.97
N LEU A 5 -40.61 -33.09 -22.80
CA LEU A 5 -39.71 -32.01 -22.39
C LEU A 5 -38.57 -31.87 -23.41
N GLN A 6 -38.39 -30.67 -23.96
CA GLN A 6 -37.32 -30.32 -24.89
C GLN A 6 -36.25 -29.50 -24.17
N VAL A 7 -34.97 -29.88 -24.31
CA VAL A 7 -33.84 -29.23 -23.64
C VAL A 7 -33.74 -27.73 -23.98
N THR A 8 -34.03 -27.37 -25.24
CA THR A 8 -33.97 -25.99 -25.76
C THR A 8 -34.91 -25.03 -25.04
N THR A 9 -36.00 -25.54 -24.47
CA THR A 9 -37.00 -24.72 -23.74
C THR A 9 -36.67 -24.53 -22.25
N GLN A 10 -35.68 -25.24 -21.71
CA GLN A 10 -35.42 -25.28 -20.27
C GLN A 10 -34.50 -24.17 -19.76
N ARG A 11 -33.86 -23.41 -20.68
CA ARG A 11 -33.00 -22.26 -20.36
C ARG A 11 -31.91 -22.59 -19.32
N ILE A 12 -31.31 -23.77 -19.45
CA ILE A 12 -30.35 -24.29 -18.47
C ILE A 12 -29.11 -23.39 -18.41
N ALA A 13 -28.62 -22.90 -19.56
CA ALA A 13 -27.48 -21.99 -19.61
C ALA A 13 -27.74 -20.70 -18.81
N GLU A 14 -28.90 -20.07 -19.00
CA GLU A 14 -29.29 -18.87 -18.26
C GLU A 14 -29.48 -19.15 -16.76
N LYS A 15 -30.16 -20.26 -16.42
CA LYS A 15 -30.35 -20.66 -15.01
C LYS A 15 -29.00 -20.91 -14.33
N LEU A 16 -28.05 -21.55 -14.99
CA LEU A 16 -26.69 -21.75 -14.49
C LEU A 16 -25.98 -20.40 -14.27
N THR A 17 -26.03 -19.48 -15.23
CA THR A 17 -25.40 -18.15 -15.09
C THR A 17 -25.99 -17.37 -13.92
N ILE A 18 -27.33 -17.27 -13.84
CA ILE A 18 -28.02 -16.50 -12.79
C ILE A 18 -27.81 -17.12 -11.41
N LEU A 19 -27.90 -18.44 -11.28
CA LEU A 19 -27.74 -19.10 -9.98
C LEU A 19 -26.29 -19.07 -9.49
N ASN A 20 -25.29 -19.11 -10.36
CA ASN A 20 -23.90 -18.93 -9.94
C ASN A 20 -23.66 -17.55 -9.34
N ASP A 21 -24.14 -16.50 -10.01
CA ASP A 21 -24.05 -15.12 -9.51
C ASP A 21 -24.81 -14.96 -8.17
N ARG A 22 -26.06 -15.45 -8.12
CA ARG A 22 -26.86 -15.48 -6.89
C ARG A 22 -26.16 -16.23 -5.76
N GLY A 23 -25.46 -17.33 -6.08
CA GLY A 23 -24.70 -18.13 -5.12
C GLY A 23 -23.54 -17.35 -4.49
N VAL A 24 -22.79 -16.56 -5.29
CA VAL A 24 -21.74 -15.66 -4.78
C VAL A 24 -22.35 -14.59 -3.88
N GLY A 25 -23.48 -14.00 -4.28
CA GLY A 25 -24.19 -13.05 -3.43
C GLY A 25 -24.66 -13.66 -2.10
N MET A 26 -25.20 -14.88 -2.11
CA MET A 26 -25.59 -15.59 -0.89
C MET A 26 -24.40 -15.92 0.02
N LEU A 27 -23.28 -16.39 -0.55
CA LEU A 27 -22.04 -16.60 0.19
C LEU A 27 -21.58 -15.30 0.87
N THR A 28 -21.66 -14.17 0.16
CA THR A 28 -21.31 -12.85 0.69
C THR A 28 -22.20 -12.45 1.86
N ARG A 29 -23.53 -12.59 1.73
CA ARG A 29 -24.47 -12.25 2.81
C ARG A 29 -24.28 -13.14 4.03
N ILE A 30 -24.19 -14.46 3.84
CA ILE A 30 -24.00 -15.41 4.95
C ILE A 30 -22.64 -15.23 5.63
N TYR A 31 -21.59 -14.92 4.85
CA TYR A 31 -20.29 -14.56 5.39
C TYR A 31 -20.38 -13.37 6.35
N ASN A 32 -21.06 -12.29 5.95
CA ASN A 32 -21.20 -11.10 6.81
C ASN A 32 -22.03 -11.40 8.07
N ILE A 33 -23.10 -12.20 7.95
CA ILE A 33 -23.86 -12.67 9.13
C ILE A 33 -22.96 -13.48 10.06
N LYS A 34 -22.13 -14.39 9.52
CA LYS A 34 -21.20 -15.19 10.32
C LYS A 34 -20.22 -14.28 11.07
N LYS A 35 -19.58 -13.33 10.39
CA LYS A 35 -18.62 -12.41 11.00
C LYS A 35 -19.28 -11.54 12.08
N ALA A 36 -20.45 -10.98 11.79
CA ALA A 36 -21.19 -10.17 12.75
C ALA A 36 -21.65 -10.96 13.99
N CYS A 37 -22.13 -12.20 13.82
CA CYS A 37 -22.50 -13.04 14.96
C CYS A 37 -21.30 -13.56 15.76
N GLY A 38 -20.13 -13.72 15.11
CA GLY A 38 -18.91 -14.18 15.76
C GLY A 38 -18.16 -13.11 16.56
N ASP A 39 -18.36 -11.83 16.24
CA ASP A 39 -17.74 -10.71 16.96
C ASP A 39 -18.68 -10.14 18.04
N ALA A 40 -18.20 -10.11 19.29
CA ALA A 40 -18.97 -9.66 20.44
C ALA A 40 -19.45 -8.20 20.33
N LYS A 41 -18.77 -7.35 19.54
CA LYS A 41 -19.15 -5.94 19.36
C LYS A 41 -20.27 -5.74 18.33
N SER A 42 -20.29 -6.56 17.28
CA SER A 42 -21.27 -6.45 16.19
C SER A 42 -22.42 -7.45 16.30
N LYS A 43 -22.32 -8.45 17.18
CA LYS A 43 -23.39 -9.41 17.47
C LYS A 43 -24.67 -8.70 17.90
N PRO A 44 -25.85 -9.07 17.36
CA PRO A 44 -27.12 -8.50 17.79
C PRO A 44 -27.26 -8.54 19.31
N SER A 45 -27.52 -7.38 19.93
CA SER A 45 -27.48 -7.19 21.38
C SER A 45 -28.38 -8.18 22.14
N PHE A 46 -29.51 -8.56 21.54
CA PHE A 46 -30.44 -9.56 22.09
C PHE A 46 -29.79 -10.91 22.37
N LEU A 47 -28.83 -11.34 21.55
CA LEU A 47 -28.16 -12.64 21.71
C LEU A 47 -27.13 -12.65 22.85
N SER A 48 -26.77 -11.47 23.34
CA SER A 48 -25.81 -11.27 24.44
C SER A 48 -26.48 -10.75 25.72
N ASP A 49 -27.79 -10.48 25.70
CA ASP A 49 -28.54 -9.97 26.84
C ASP A 49 -28.81 -11.09 27.87
N LYS A 50 -28.33 -10.88 29.10
CA LYS A 50 -28.54 -11.81 30.23
C LYS A 50 -30.02 -12.03 30.55
N ASN A 51 -30.88 -11.04 30.30
CA ASN A 51 -32.33 -11.17 30.53
C ASN A 51 -33.00 -12.11 29.53
N LEU A 52 -32.41 -12.28 28.34
CA LEU A 52 -32.94 -13.13 27.26
C LEU A 52 -32.27 -14.51 27.21
N GLU A 53 -31.18 -14.73 27.96
CA GLU A 53 -30.40 -15.96 27.93
C GLU A 53 -31.24 -17.22 28.19
N SER A 54 -32.16 -17.17 29.18
CA SER A 54 -33.06 -18.28 29.49
C SER A 54 -34.01 -18.59 28.33
N ALA A 55 -34.57 -17.55 27.71
CA ALA A 55 -35.46 -17.68 26.55
C ALA A 55 -34.71 -18.24 25.33
N ILE A 56 -33.50 -17.75 25.06
CA ILE A 56 -32.65 -18.21 23.95
C ILE A 56 -32.30 -19.69 24.12
N LYS A 57 -31.87 -20.11 25.32
CA LYS A 57 -31.59 -21.52 25.62
C LYS A 57 -32.83 -22.40 25.40
N HIS A 58 -34.02 -21.93 25.80
CA HIS A 58 -35.27 -22.63 25.54
C HIS A 58 -35.54 -22.79 24.03
N VAL A 59 -35.47 -21.67 23.29
CA VAL A 59 -35.68 -21.61 21.84
C VAL A 59 -34.74 -22.55 21.09
N VAL A 60 -33.44 -22.49 21.38
CA VAL A 60 -32.42 -23.33 20.73
C VAL A 60 -32.63 -24.81 21.06
N ARG A 61 -32.98 -25.15 22.30
CA ARG A 61 -33.20 -26.55 22.71
C ARG A 61 -34.44 -27.16 22.06
N ARG A 62 -35.47 -26.35 21.81
CA ARG A 62 -36.74 -26.80 21.20
C ARG A 62 -36.77 -26.62 19.68
N PHE A 63 -35.75 -26.01 19.09
CA PHE A 63 -35.69 -25.74 17.66
C PHE A 63 -35.83 -27.03 16.82
N PRO A 64 -36.70 -27.07 15.79
CA PRO A 64 -37.53 -25.98 15.26
C PRO A 64 -38.93 -25.88 15.89
N ASN A 65 -39.33 -26.84 16.72
CA ASN A 65 -40.68 -26.94 17.31
C ASN A 65 -40.77 -26.20 18.65
N ILE A 66 -40.89 -24.88 18.60
CA ILE A 66 -40.94 -23.99 19.78
C ILE A 66 -42.38 -23.92 20.33
N ASP A 67 -42.60 -24.28 21.59
CA ASP A 67 -43.92 -24.19 22.25
C ASP A 67 -44.07 -22.87 23.02
N ILE A 68 -44.73 -21.90 22.39
CA ILE A 68 -44.95 -20.56 22.95
C ILE A 68 -46.05 -20.54 24.01
N ARG A 69 -47.10 -21.37 23.86
CA ARG A 69 -48.29 -21.34 24.73
C ARG A 69 -48.04 -22.05 26.06
N GLY A 70 -47.25 -23.12 26.07
CA GLY A 70 -46.93 -23.89 27.27
C GLY A 70 -45.86 -23.27 28.19
N ASN A 71 -45.08 -22.29 27.73
CA ASN A 71 -43.91 -21.77 28.46
C ASN A 71 -43.86 -20.22 28.54
N SER A 72 -45.01 -19.58 28.74
CA SER A 72 -45.14 -18.11 28.79
C SER A 72 -44.22 -17.43 29.80
N ALA A 73 -43.90 -18.08 30.93
CA ALA A 73 -42.99 -17.54 31.93
C ALA A 73 -41.54 -17.38 31.43
N GLN A 74 -41.05 -18.31 30.59
CA GLN A 74 -39.68 -18.27 30.05
C GLN A 74 -39.54 -17.30 28.87
N LEU A 75 -40.64 -17.03 28.15
CA LEU A 75 -40.66 -16.15 26.99
C LEU A 75 -41.23 -14.75 27.30
N SER A 76 -41.54 -14.45 28.57
CA SER A 76 -42.05 -13.14 29.01
C SER A 76 -41.12 -11.98 28.63
N ALA A 77 -39.80 -12.17 28.78
CA ALA A 77 -38.81 -11.17 28.38
C ALA A 77 -38.84 -10.90 26.87
N VAL A 78 -39.01 -11.94 26.04
CA VAL A 78 -39.14 -11.82 24.58
C VAL A 78 -40.43 -11.09 24.20
N PHE A 79 -41.54 -11.35 24.89
CA PHE A 79 -42.82 -10.69 24.62
C PHE A 79 -42.71 -9.16 24.77
N ASN A 80 -42.01 -8.68 25.80
CA ASN A 80 -41.87 -7.25 26.07
C ASN A 80 -41.14 -6.48 24.96
N ILE A 81 -40.18 -7.12 24.27
CA ILE A 81 -39.34 -6.50 23.23
C ILE A 81 -39.55 -7.10 21.84
N ARG A 82 -40.67 -7.81 21.63
CA ARG A 82 -40.94 -8.59 20.40
C ARG A 82 -40.83 -7.78 19.11
N GLN A 83 -41.26 -6.51 19.12
CA GLN A 83 -41.17 -5.62 17.95
C GLN A 83 -39.72 -5.28 17.59
N ASP A 84 -38.88 -5.05 18.60
CA ASP A 84 -37.46 -4.74 18.39
C ASP A 84 -36.69 -5.96 17.90
N ILE A 85 -36.99 -7.15 18.43
CA ILE A 85 -36.44 -8.43 17.95
C ILE A 85 -36.78 -8.63 16.47
N MET A 86 -38.06 -8.47 16.09
CA MET A 86 -38.48 -8.61 14.70
C MET A 86 -37.77 -7.61 13.80
N LYS A 87 -37.72 -6.32 14.19
CA LYS A 87 -37.09 -5.28 13.40
C LYS A 87 -35.60 -5.54 13.19
N SER A 88 -34.88 -5.96 14.23
CA SER A 88 -33.42 -6.13 14.17
C SER A 88 -32.97 -7.43 13.53
N LEU A 89 -33.72 -8.52 13.69
CA LEU A 89 -33.35 -9.83 13.15
C LEU A 89 -33.94 -10.10 11.76
N SER A 90 -34.85 -9.25 11.26
CA SER A 90 -35.50 -9.41 9.95
C SER A 90 -34.49 -9.61 8.82
N LEU A 91 -33.44 -8.78 8.75
CA LEU A 91 -32.41 -8.85 7.71
C LEU A 91 -31.74 -10.23 7.69
N TYR A 92 -31.41 -10.76 8.87
CA TYR A 92 -30.77 -12.07 8.99
C TYR A 92 -31.76 -13.18 8.65
N TYR A 93 -32.97 -13.12 9.20
CA TYR A 93 -34.03 -14.10 8.95
C TYR A 93 -34.33 -14.24 7.45
N TYR A 94 -34.61 -13.14 6.75
CA TYR A 94 -34.92 -13.18 5.32
C TYR A 94 -33.70 -13.53 4.46
N THR A 95 -32.48 -13.28 4.91
CA THR A 95 -31.28 -13.81 4.23
C THR A 95 -31.23 -15.34 4.30
N PHE A 96 -31.65 -15.95 5.41
CA PHE A 96 -31.77 -17.41 5.48
C PHE A 96 -32.96 -17.96 4.68
N VAL A 97 -34.04 -17.19 4.53
CA VAL A 97 -35.15 -17.52 3.61
C VAL A 97 -34.67 -17.50 2.15
N ASP A 98 -33.92 -16.47 1.76
CA ASP A 98 -33.31 -16.38 0.42
C ASP A 98 -32.36 -17.58 0.14
N LEU A 99 -31.66 -18.07 1.16
CA LEU A 99 -30.84 -19.29 1.05
C LEU A 99 -31.69 -20.54 0.81
N LEU A 100 -32.83 -20.66 1.50
CA LEU A 100 -33.78 -21.76 1.28
C LEU A 100 -34.30 -21.73 -0.17
N ASP A 101 -34.69 -20.56 -0.67
CA ASP A 101 -35.15 -20.40 -2.04
C ASP A 101 -34.03 -20.72 -3.05
N PHE A 102 -32.80 -20.22 -2.80
CA PHE A 102 -31.64 -20.55 -3.62
C PHE A 102 -31.42 -22.06 -3.73
N ARG A 103 -31.45 -22.77 -2.60
CA ARG A 103 -31.34 -24.24 -2.57
C ARG A 103 -32.41 -24.89 -3.44
N ASP A 104 -33.66 -24.49 -3.31
CA ASP A 104 -34.76 -25.10 -4.06
C ASP A 104 -34.55 -24.97 -5.57
N HIS A 105 -34.14 -23.79 -6.04
CA HIS A 105 -33.84 -23.53 -7.45
C HIS A 105 -32.61 -24.33 -7.94
N VAL A 106 -31.57 -24.46 -7.11
CA VAL A 106 -30.40 -25.30 -7.44
C VAL A 106 -30.82 -26.76 -7.60
N ASN A 107 -31.58 -27.31 -6.66
CA ASN A 107 -32.03 -28.70 -6.71
C ASN A 107 -32.95 -28.97 -7.90
N GLU A 108 -33.86 -28.03 -8.24
CA GLU A 108 -34.69 -28.12 -9.44
C GLU A 108 -33.82 -28.16 -10.71
N LEU A 109 -32.82 -27.29 -10.79
CA LEU A 109 -31.91 -27.23 -11.93
C LEU A 109 -31.07 -28.50 -12.06
N LEU A 110 -30.48 -28.99 -10.97
CA LEU A 110 -29.70 -30.24 -10.98
C LEU A 110 -30.56 -31.43 -11.43
N THR A 111 -31.78 -31.53 -10.92
CA THR A 111 -32.75 -32.56 -11.33
C THR A 111 -33.10 -32.45 -12.82
N THR A 112 -33.26 -31.22 -13.32
CA THR A 112 -33.52 -30.95 -14.74
C THR A 112 -32.35 -31.42 -15.59
N ILE A 113 -31.11 -31.07 -15.21
CA ILE A 113 -29.88 -31.46 -15.91
C ILE A 113 -29.77 -32.99 -16.01
N ASP A 114 -30.03 -33.71 -14.92
CA ASP A 114 -29.98 -35.17 -14.92
C ASP A 114 -31.06 -35.81 -15.79
N SER A 115 -32.26 -35.20 -15.86
CA SER A 115 -33.34 -35.71 -16.69
C SER A 115 -32.96 -35.72 -18.19
N PHE A 116 -32.09 -34.80 -18.61
CA PHE A 116 -31.52 -34.76 -19.96
C PHE A 116 -30.20 -35.54 -20.11
N GLN A 117 -29.66 -36.06 -19.01
CA GLN A 117 -28.38 -36.77 -18.94
C GLN A 117 -27.27 -36.01 -19.66
N LEU A 118 -27.08 -34.72 -19.32
CA LEU A 118 -26.08 -33.88 -19.96
C LEU A 118 -24.68 -34.48 -19.79
N HIS A 119 -23.94 -34.60 -20.89
CA HIS A 119 -22.55 -35.01 -20.86
C HIS A 119 -21.63 -33.78 -20.72
N LEU A 120 -21.04 -33.60 -19.54
CA LEU A 120 -20.18 -32.46 -19.24
C LEU A 120 -18.70 -32.89 -19.24
N ASP A 121 -17.89 -32.18 -20.04
CA ASP A 121 -16.46 -32.37 -20.22
C ASP A 121 -15.78 -31.00 -20.35
N ILE A 122 -14.92 -30.66 -19.38
CA ILE A 122 -14.26 -29.36 -19.29
C ILE A 122 -13.41 -29.00 -20.53
N THR A 123 -12.96 -29.99 -21.31
CA THR A 123 -12.16 -29.75 -22.52
C THR A 123 -13.02 -29.55 -23.78
N LEU A 124 -14.32 -29.85 -23.71
CA LEU A 124 -15.26 -29.74 -24.83
C LEU A 124 -16.27 -28.63 -24.60
N ASN A 125 -17.19 -28.80 -23.65
CA ASN A 125 -18.23 -27.84 -23.31
C ASN A 125 -17.84 -27.06 -22.05
N PHE A 126 -16.76 -26.29 -22.18
CA PHE A 126 -16.10 -25.60 -21.08
C PHE A 126 -17.05 -24.75 -20.24
N ASP A 127 -17.87 -23.88 -20.86
CA ASP A 127 -18.72 -22.95 -20.12
C ASP A 127 -19.82 -23.67 -19.33
N ALA A 128 -20.46 -24.68 -19.94
CA ALA A 128 -21.49 -25.49 -19.28
C ALA A 128 -20.90 -26.34 -18.15
N ALA A 129 -19.77 -27.01 -18.40
CA ALA A 129 -19.09 -27.84 -17.40
C ALA A 129 -18.57 -27.00 -16.22
N LYS A 130 -17.94 -25.86 -16.50
CA LYS A 130 -17.47 -24.90 -15.49
C LYS A 130 -18.64 -24.35 -14.68
N ALA A 131 -19.70 -23.85 -15.32
CA ALA A 131 -20.84 -23.27 -14.61
C ALA A 131 -21.58 -24.30 -13.74
N TYR A 132 -21.65 -25.56 -14.17
CA TYR A 132 -22.20 -26.65 -13.37
C TYR A 132 -21.32 -26.94 -12.13
N LEU A 133 -20.01 -27.11 -12.31
CA LEU A 133 -19.09 -27.39 -11.21
C LEU A 133 -18.99 -26.22 -10.20
N ASP A 134 -19.01 -24.98 -10.71
CA ASP A 134 -19.07 -23.77 -9.88
C ASP A 134 -20.35 -23.73 -9.03
N LEU A 135 -21.50 -24.06 -9.62
CA LEU A 135 -22.78 -24.04 -8.90
C LEU A 135 -22.80 -25.09 -7.79
N VAL A 136 -22.32 -26.31 -8.10
CA VAL A 136 -22.20 -27.39 -7.12
C VAL A 136 -21.27 -26.97 -5.98
N ALA A 137 -20.08 -26.44 -6.30
CA ALA A 137 -19.13 -26.02 -5.29
C ALA A 137 -19.65 -24.82 -4.46
N ALA A 138 -20.33 -23.85 -5.08
CA ALA A 138 -20.97 -22.73 -4.39
C ALA A 138 -22.07 -23.21 -3.44
N TYR A 139 -22.91 -24.15 -3.87
CA TYR A 139 -23.96 -24.74 -3.02
C TYR A 139 -23.35 -25.47 -1.81
N VAL A 140 -22.35 -26.34 -2.04
CA VAL A 140 -21.68 -27.06 -0.95
C VAL A 140 -21.00 -26.10 0.03
N THR A 141 -20.22 -25.14 -0.47
CA THR A 141 -19.53 -24.16 0.38
C THR A 141 -20.51 -23.31 1.17
N LEU A 142 -21.64 -22.91 0.58
CA LEU A 142 -22.70 -22.15 1.25
C LEU A 142 -23.32 -22.93 2.42
N MET A 143 -23.63 -24.22 2.21
CA MET A 143 -24.20 -25.05 3.28
C MET A 143 -23.20 -25.37 4.39
N ILE A 144 -21.90 -25.53 4.07
CA ILE A 144 -20.84 -25.65 5.08
C ILE A 144 -20.67 -24.33 5.85
N LEU A 145 -20.70 -23.18 5.16
CA LEU A 145 -20.58 -21.87 5.82
C LEU A 145 -21.79 -21.60 6.73
N LEU A 146 -23.00 -21.95 6.28
CA LEU A 146 -24.22 -21.91 7.07
C LEU A 146 -24.09 -22.69 8.38
N SER A 147 -23.52 -23.91 8.35
CA SER A 147 -23.35 -24.72 9.56
C SER A 147 -22.37 -24.10 10.57
N ARG A 148 -21.50 -23.18 10.13
CA ARG A 148 -20.55 -22.44 10.98
C ARG A 148 -21.12 -21.17 11.61
N VAL A 149 -22.36 -20.79 11.29
CA VAL A 149 -23.06 -19.72 12.01
C VAL A 149 -23.63 -20.31 13.29
N GLU A 150 -22.95 -20.15 14.41
CA GLU A 150 -23.32 -20.78 15.70
C GLU A 150 -24.72 -20.36 16.17
N ASP A 151 -25.01 -19.06 16.14
CA ASP A 151 -26.28 -18.50 16.63
C ASP A 151 -27.47 -18.67 15.65
N ARG A 152 -27.31 -19.40 14.53
CA ARG A 152 -28.36 -19.51 13.49
C ARG A 152 -29.71 -19.99 14.05
N LYS A 153 -29.71 -20.97 14.96
CA LYS A 153 -30.93 -21.50 15.61
C LYS A 153 -31.57 -20.45 16.53
N ALA A 154 -30.74 -19.66 17.24
CA ALA A 154 -31.21 -18.59 18.11
C ALA A 154 -31.82 -17.44 17.31
N VAL A 155 -31.14 -16.97 16.25
CA VAL A 155 -31.62 -15.89 15.38
C VAL A 155 -32.98 -16.24 14.76
N LEU A 156 -33.07 -17.42 14.12
CA LEU A 156 -34.30 -17.85 13.44
C LEU A 156 -35.43 -18.12 14.43
N GLY A 157 -35.12 -18.82 15.53
CA GLY A 157 -36.12 -19.17 16.54
C GLY A 157 -36.66 -17.96 17.29
N LEU A 158 -35.81 -16.98 17.65
CA LEU A 158 -36.25 -15.74 18.30
C LEU A 158 -37.13 -14.89 17.36
N PHE A 159 -36.73 -14.74 16.10
CA PHE A 159 -37.54 -14.00 15.12
C PHE A 159 -38.93 -14.64 14.97
N ASN A 160 -39.00 -15.96 14.76
CA ASN A 160 -40.29 -16.64 14.62
C ASN A 160 -41.13 -16.57 15.91
N THR A 161 -40.50 -16.71 17.08
CA THR A 161 -41.19 -16.58 18.37
C THR A 161 -41.82 -15.19 18.52
N ALA A 162 -41.07 -14.13 18.21
CA ALA A 162 -41.57 -12.76 18.26
C ALA A 162 -42.65 -12.49 17.20
N HIS A 163 -42.51 -13.09 16.00
CA HIS A 163 -43.51 -13.02 14.94
C HIS A 163 -44.83 -13.65 15.36
N GLU A 164 -44.81 -14.87 15.89
CA GLU A 164 -46.00 -15.59 16.35
C GLU A 164 -46.68 -14.87 17.53
N MET A 165 -45.91 -14.33 18.47
CA MET A 165 -46.45 -13.50 19.56
C MET A 165 -47.14 -12.22 19.08
N THR A 166 -46.79 -11.73 17.90
CA THR A 166 -47.32 -10.49 17.34
C THR A 166 -48.52 -10.75 16.43
N HIS A 167 -48.45 -11.78 15.59
CA HIS A 167 -49.42 -12.06 14.53
C HIS A 167 -50.35 -13.24 14.84
N GLY A 168 -50.08 -14.01 15.90
CA GLY A 168 -50.87 -15.17 16.30
C GLY A 168 -50.55 -16.46 15.52
N HIS A 169 -49.59 -16.44 14.59
CA HIS A 169 -49.11 -17.59 13.84
C HIS A 169 -47.62 -17.47 13.48
N SER A 170 -46.95 -18.61 13.30
CA SER A 170 -45.57 -18.66 12.79
C SER A 170 -45.43 -18.02 11.41
N ASP A 171 -44.22 -17.56 11.08
CA ASP A 171 -43.90 -17.13 9.72
C ASP A 171 -44.02 -18.31 8.73
N ASN A 172 -44.50 -18.03 7.51
CA ASN A 172 -44.81 -19.05 6.52
C ASN A 172 -43.58 -19.88 6.10
N SER A 173 -42.39 -19.27 6.10
CA SER A 173 -41.15 -19.93 5.69
C SER A 173 -40.49 -20.69 6.85
N PHE A 174 -40.83 -20.38 8.10
CA PHE A 174 -40.17 -20.94 9.28
C PHE A 174 -40.21 -22.48 9.37
N PRO A 175 -41.31 -23.19 9.07
CA PRO A 175 -41.33 -24.65 9.17
C PRO A 175 -40.31 -25.32 8.23
N ARG A 176 -40.23 -24.84 6.98
CA ARG A 176 -39.27 -25.35 5.98
C ARG A 176 -37.84 -24.94 6.34
N LEU A 177 -37.65 -23.69 6.75
CA LEU A 177 -36.35 -23.15 7.11
C LEU A 177 -35.79 -23.84 8.37
N GLY A 178 -36.61 -24.04 9.40
CA GLY A 178 -36.24 -24.77 10.61
C GLY A 178 -35.81 -26.20 10.31
N GLN A 179 -36.55 -26.89 9.43
CA GLN A 179 -36.17 -28.23 8.98
C GLN A 179 -34.85 -28.23 8.21
N LEU A 180 -34.62 -27.25 7.33
CA LEU A 180 -33.36 -27.08 6.61
C LEU A 180 -32.17 -27.00 7.59
N ILE A 181 -32.26 -26.16 8.62
CA ILE A 181 -31.16 -25.99 9.59
C ILE A 181 -30.86 -27.29 10.35
N VAL A 182 -31.87 -28.13 10.61
CA VAL A 182 -31.68 -29.43 11.27
C VAL A 182 -31.09 -30.46 10.30
N ASP A 183 -31.61 -30.54 9.09
CA ASP A 183 -31.18 -31.52 8.08
C ASP A 183 -29.70 -31.37 7.72
N TYR A 184 -29.20 -30.14 7.65
CA TYR A 184 -27.81 -29.83 7.29
C TYR A 184 -26.88 -29.68 8.50
N ASP A 185 -27.19 -30.34 9.62
CA ASP A 185 -26.37 -30.38 10.84
C ASP A 185 -26.05 -31.85 11.19
N PRO A 186 -24.99 -32.49 10.62
CA PRO A 186 -23.91 -31.91 9.81
C PRO A 186 -24.18 -31.84 8.28
N PRO A 187 -23.64 -30.85 7.55
CA PRO A 187 -24.07 -30.52 6.19
C PRO A 187 -23.60 -31.52 5.13
N LEU A 188 -22.33 -31.97 5.19
CA LEU A 188 -21.76 -32.82 4.14
C LEU A 188 -22.46 -34.19 4.04
N LYS A 189 -22.96 -34.71 5.17
CA LYS A 189 -23.73 -35.96 5.18
C LYS A 189 -25.03 -35.83 4.40
N LYS A 190 -25.80 -34.77 4.69
CA LYS A 190 -27.05 -34.47 3.99
C LYS A 190 -26.83 -34.19 2.50
N LEU A 191 -25.78 -33.44 2.18
CA LEU A 191 -25.41 -33.16 0.79
C LEU A 191 -25.02 -34.45 0.04
N ALA A 192 -24.25 -35.35 0.64
CA ALA A 192 -23.90 -36.63 0.00
C ALA A 192 -25.15 -37.46 -0.33
N ASP A 193 -26.13 -37.50 0.59
CA ASP A 193 -27.41 -38.19 0.35
C ASP A 193 -28.25 -37.50 -0.74
N GLU A 194 -28.26 -36.16 -0.77
CA GLU A 194 -28.98 -35.35 -1.77
C GLU A 194 -28.38 -35.48 -3.18
N PHE A 195 -27.07 -35.70 -3.29
CA PHE A 195 -26.35 -35.82 -4.56
C PHE A 195 -26.33 -37.22 -5.18
N VAL A 196 -26.90 -38.23 -4.52
CA VAL A 196 -27.07 -39.58 -5.08
C VAL A 196 -27.71 -39.59 -6.49
N PRO A 197 -28.85 -38.92 -6.75
CA PRO A 197 -29.42 -38.85 -8.10
C PRO A 197 -28.53 -38.13 -9.12
N HIS A 198 -27.74 -37.15 -8.66
CA HIS A 198 -26.86 -36.30 -9.47
C HIS A 198 -25.49 -36.94 -9.78
N SER A 199 -25.25 -38.15 -9.27
CA SER A 199 -23.93 -38.77 -9.20
C SER A 199 -23.28 -39.03 -10.56
N LYS A 200 -24.06 -39.46 -11.56
CA LYS A 200 -23.54 -39.76 -12.91
C LYS A 200 -23.02 -38.49 -13.60
N THR A 201 -23.80 -37.42 -13.61
CA THR A 201 -23.46 -36.15 -14.27
C THR A 201 -22.27 -35.50 -13.58
N LEU A 202 -22.29 -35.42 -12.24
CA LEU A 202 -21.17 -34.85 -11.48
C LEU A 202 -19.88 -35.69 -11.63
N PHE A 203 -19.98 -37.01 -11.65
CA PHE A 203 -18.80 -37.87 -11.85
C PHE A 203 -18.14 -37.64 -13.22
N GLN A 204 -18.93 -37.52 -14.29
CA GLN A 204 -18.40 -37.24 -15.64
C GLN A 204 -17.70 -35.89 -15.70
N ALA A 205 -18.33 -34.84 -15.15
CA ALA A 205 -17.75 -33.50 -15.10
C ALA A 205 -16.41 -33.49 -14.33
N LEU A 206 -16.36 -34.13 -13.14
CA LEU A 206 -15.14 -34.21 -12.34
C LEU A 206 -14.03 -35.01 -13.01
N LEU A 207 -14.37 -36.15 -13.64
CA LEU A 207 -13.38 -37.00 -14.28
C LEU A 207 -12.74 -36.33 -15.51
N SER A 208 -13.45 -35.44 -16.19
CA SER A 208 -12.89 -34.65 -17.30
C SER A 208 -11.69 -33.79 -16.87
N LEU A 209 -11.64 -33.36 -15.60
CA LEU A 209 -10.52 -32.60 -15.04
C LEU A 209 -9.22 -33.40 -15.03
N GLN A 210 -9.24 -34.72 -15.17
CA GLN A 210 -8.04 -35.55 -15.30
C GLN A 210 -7.17 -35.15 -16.50
N GLN A 211 -7.76 -34.56 -17.56
CA GLN A 211 -7.04 -34.09 -18.74
C GLN A 211 -6.35 -32.73 -18.52
N VAL A 212 -6.72 -32.00 -17.48
CA VAL A 212 -6.29 -30.61 -17.25
C VAL A 212 -5.54 -30.43 -15.93
N PHE A 213 -6.09 -30.93 -14.82
CA PHE A 213 -5.56 -30.68 -13.48
C PHE A 213 -4.12 -31.20 -13.32
N PRO A 214 -3.77 -32.44 -13.73
CA PRO A 214 -2.41 -32.93 -13.56
C PRO A 214 -1.37 -32.14 -14.37
N ARG A 215 -1.70 -31.73 -15.61
CA ARG A 215 -0.79 -30.95 -16.47
C ARG A 215 -0.67 -29.47 -16.06
N ARG A 216 -1.64 -28.94 -15.32
CA ARG A 216 -1.57 -27.60 -14.71
C ARG A 216 -0.90 -27.62 -13.34
N ASN A 217 -1.00 -28.74 -12.62
CA ASN A 217 -0.45 -28.94 -11.28
C ASN A 217 1.00 -29.48 -11.30
N LEU A 218 1.85 -28.98 -12.19
CA LEU A 218 3.24 -29.41 -12.32
C LEU A 218 4.16 -28.74 -11.28
N THR A 219 5.29 -29.35 -11.01
CA THR A 219 6.35 -28.79 -10.16
C THR A 219 7.13 -27.69 -10.88
N ALA A 220 7.83 -26.83 -10.13
CA ALA A 220 8.70 -25.81 -10.72
C ALA A 220 9.81 -26.41 -11.60
N ASP A 221 10.31 -27.61 -11.30
CA ASP A 221 11.31 -28.29 -12.13
C ASP A 221 10.76 -28.71 -13.49
N GLU A 222 9.50 -29.15 -13.55
CA GLU A 222 8.83 -29.46 -14.80
C GLU A 222 8.52 -28.19 -15.61
N TRP A 223 8.17 -27.09 -14.93
CA TRP A 223 8.05 -25.78 -15.57
C TRP A 223 9.38 -25.30 -16.17
N ARG A 224 10.51 -25.49 -15.47
CA ARG A 224 11.85 -25.20 -15.99
C ARG A 224 12.20 -26.08 -17.18
N LYS A 225 11.92 -27.39 -17.11
CA LYS A 225 12.19 -28.33 -18.23
C LYS A 225 11.38 -27.98 -19.48
N SER A 226 10.14 -27.53 -19.31
CA SER A 226 9.26 -27.08 -20.41
C SER A 226 9.49 -25.63 -20.82
N GLN A 227 10.34 -24.89 -20.11
CA GLN A 227 10.56 -23.45 -20.29
C GLN A 227 9.26 -22.65 -20.34
N MET A 228 8.35 -22.96 -19.41
CA MET A 228 7.00 -22.41 -19.38
C MET A 228 7.01 -20.87 -19.32
N LEU A 229 6.11 -20.22 -20.06
CA LEU A 229 5.94 -18.75 -20.19
C LEU A 229 7.07 -17.97 -20.86
N SER A 230 8.23 -18.58 -21.17
CA SER A 230 9.32 -17.84 -21.81
C SER A 230 9.01 -17.50 -23.26
N LEU A 231 9.31 -16.26 -23.64
CA LEU A 231 9.23 -15.79 -25.03
C LEU A 231 10.58 -15.88 -25.78
N LEU A 232 11.67 -16.13 -25.06
CA LEU A 232 13.04 -16.05 -25.58
C LEU A 232 13.60 -17.41 -26.02
N VAL A 233 12.95 -18.51 -25.64
CA VAL A 233 13.40 -19.89 -25.96
C VAL A 233 13.37 -20.17 -27.46
N ALA A 234 12.32 -19.69 -28.14
CA ALA A 234 12.14 -19.86 -29.57
C ALA A 234 11.86 -18.50 -30.24
N PRO A 235 12.90 -17.67 -30.47
CA PRO A 235 12.73 -16.31 -31.01
C PRO A 235 11.98 -16.28 -32.34
N ALA A 236 12.15 -17.31 -33.18
CA ALA A 236 11.44 -17.45 -34.44
C ALA A 236 9.91 -17.60 -34.27
N GLN A 237 9.43 -18.00 -33.10
CA GLN A 237 8.01 -18.20 -32.78
C GLN A 237 7.42 -17.02 -31.97
N MET A 238 8.16 -15.92 -31.79
CA MET A 238 7.67 -14.76 -31.05
C MET A 238 6.41 -14.14 -31.67
N LEU A 239 6.29 -14.15 -33.00
CA LEU A 239 5.11 -13.64 -33.71
C LEU A 239 3.97 -14.66 -33.83
N THR A 240 4.26 -15.94 -33.58
CA THR A 240 3.26 -17.01 -33.65
C THR A 240 2.27 -16.87 -32.50
N PRO A 241 0.95 -16.91 -32.73
CA PRO A 241 -0.04 -16.86 -31.65
C PRO A 241 0.15 -18.04 -30.69
N ALA A 242 0.14 -17.76 -29.39
CA ALA A 242 0.09 -18.79 -28.36
C ALA A 242 -1.34 -19.35 -28.29
N GLN A 243 -1.50 -20.61 -28.72
CA GLN A 243 -2.80 -21.26 -28.80
C GLN A 243 -2.73 -22.74 -28.38
N THR A 244 -3.83 -23.23 -27.79
CA THR A 244 -4.04 -24.65 -27.47
C THR A 244 -5.48 -25.04 -27.83
N GLU A 245 -5.78 -26.32 -27.97
CA GLU A 245 -7.16 -26.79 -28.24
C GLU A 245 -8.10 -26.54 -27.06
N THR A 246 -7.56 -26.18 -25.88
CA THR A 246 -8.31 -25.93 -24.65
C THR A 246 -7.94 -24.57 -24.04
N MET A 247 -7.92 -23.52 -24.87
CA MET A 247 -7.61 -22.13 -24.46
C MET A 247 -8.09 -21.73 -23.06
N PRO A 248 -9.39 -21.87 -22.71
CA PRO A 248 -9.89 -21.44 -21.40
C PRO A 248 -9.38 -22.29 -20.23
N CYS A 249 -8.93 -23.52 -20.48
CA CYS A 249 -8.34 -24.39 -19.46
C CYS A 249 -6.90 -23.98 -19.08
N GLU A 250 -6.21 -23.19 -19.91
CA GLU A 250 -4.81 -22.81 -19.66
C GLU A 250 -4.67 -21.76 -18.55
N TYR A 251 -5.68 -20.92 -18.35
CA TYR A 251 -5.73 -19.89 -17.30
C TYR A 251 -6.85 -20.12 -16.28
N LEU A 252 -7.53 -21.27 -16.33
CA LEU A 252 -8.45 -21.67 -15.27
C LEU A 252 -7.68 -21.83 -13.95
N SER A 253 -8.20 -21.26 -12.87
CA SER A 253 -7.55 -21.30 -11.55
C SER A 253 -7.37 -22.72 -11.04
N LEU A 254 -6.15 -23.03 -10.61
CA LEU A 254 -5.80 -24.31 -10.02
C LEU A 254 -6.53 -24.52 -8.68
N GLU A 255 -6.68 -23.47 -7.87
CA GLU A 255 -7.46 -23.50 -6.62
C GLU A 255 -8.94 -23.82 -6.90
N THR A 256 -9.50 -23.28 -7.98
CA THR A 256 -10.89 -23.55 -8.35
C THR A 256 -11.09 -25.02 -8.72
N MET A 257 -10.17 -25.58 -9.52
CA MET A 257 -10.19 -27.01 -9.87
C MET A 257 -9.99 -27.91 -8.65
N GLU A 258 -9.05 -27.56 -7.77
CA GLU A 258 -8.81 -28.27 -6.50
C GLU A 258 -10.08 -28.31 -5.65
N ARG A 259 -10.78 -27.16 -5.52
CA ARG A 259 -12.05 -27.06 -4.80
C ARG A 259 -13.15 -27.92 -5.42
N TRP A 260 -13.29 -27.93 -6.74
CA TRP A 260 -14.25 -28.79 -7.44
C TRP A 260 -13.96 -30.27 -7.18
N ILE A 261 -12.70 -30.69 -7.34
CA ILE A 261 -12.27 -32.09 -7.16
C ILE A 261 -12.54 -32.55 -5.73
N ILE A 262 -12.10 -31.78 -4.74
CA ILE A 262 -12.22 -32.18 -3.35
C ILE A 262 -13.70 -32.22 -2.91
N LEU A 263 -14.43 -31.12 -3.08
CA LEU A 263 -15.83 -31.07 -2.63
C LEU A 263 -16.71 -32.04 -3.44
N GLY A 264 -16.50 -32.12 -4.75
CA GLY A 264 -17.25 -33.00 -5.63
C GLY A 264 -17.07 -34.49 -5.29
N PHE A 265 -15.85 -34.97 -5.06
CA PHE A 265 -15.64 -36.37 -4.70
C PHE A 265 -16.01 -36.70 -3.25
N LEU A 266 -16.07 -35.72 -2.35
CA LEU A 266 -16.68 -35.93 -1.03
C LEU A 266 -18.19 -36.21 -1.13
N LEU A 267 -18.90 -35.54 -2.04
CA LEU A 267 -20.29 -35.86 -2.36
C LEU A 267 -20.40 -37.24 -3.03
N LEU A 268 -19.50 -37.55 -3.95
CA LEU A 268 -19.47 -38.81 -4.69
C LEU A 268 -18.58 -39.87 -4.06
N HIS A 269 -18.59 -39.97 -2.73
CA HIS A 269 -17.70 -40.86 -1.99
C HIS A 269 -17.69 -42.33 -2.46
N PRO A 270 -18.79 -42.95 -2.96
CA PRO A 270 -18.73 -44.33 -3.46
C PRO A 270 -17.87 -44.47 -4.73
N TYR A 271 -17.80 -43.43 -5.57
CA TYR A 271 -17.05 -43.42 -6.82
C TYR A 271 -15.54 -43.35 -6.61
N LEU A 272 -15.07 -42.96 -5.42
CA LEU A 272 -13.66 -43.01 -5.05
C LEU A 272 -13.09 -44.43 -5.05
N GLN A 273 -13.93 -45.48 -5.13
CA GLN A 273 -13.47 -46.85 -5.40
C GLN A 273 -12.82 -47.03 -6.77
N GLN A 274 -13.12 -46.15 -7.73
CA GLN A 274 -12.53 -46.19 -9.05
C GLN A 274 -11.11 -45.58 -9.04
N PRO A 275 -10.07 -46.27 -9.55
CA PRO A 275 -8.70 -45.79 -9.49
C PRO A 275 -8.45 -44.39 -10.08
N PRO A 276 -9.04 -44.00 -11.23
CA PRO A 276 -8.84 -42.65 -11.78
C PRO A 276 -9.38 -41.54 -10.87
N ALA A 277 -10.56 -41.75 -10.29
CA ALA A 277 -11.19 -40.80 -9.37
C ALA A 277 -10.41 -40.69 -8.05
N GLN A 278 -9.95 -41.83 -7.52
CA GLN A 278 -9.09 -41.87 -6.35
C GLN A 278 -7.79 -41.09 -6.58
N ALA A 279 -7.10 -41.33 -7.70
CA ALA A 279 -5.84 -40.68 -8.01
C ALA A 279 -6.00 -39.15 -8.11
N LEU A 280 -7.06 -38.69 -8.79
CA LEU A 280 -7.35 -37.26 -8.93
C LEU A 280 -7.67 -36.60 -7.58
N PHE A 281 -8.46 -37.27 -6.73
CA PHE A 281 -8.80 -36.78 -5.39
C PHE A 281 -7.56 -36.69 -4.47
N LEU A 282 -6.72 -37.73 -4.44
CA LEU A 282 -5.50 -37.73 -3.64
C LEU A 282 -4.47 -36.70 -4.13
N GLN A 283 -4.36 -36.51 -5.45
CA GLN A 283 -3.51 -35.47 -6.01
C GLN A 283 -3.96 -34.08 -5.57
N ALA A 284 -5.26 -33.79 -5.57
CA ALA A 284 -5.79 -32.52 -5.06
C ALA A 284 -5.49 -32.33 -3.56
N LEU A 285 -5.69 -33.37 -2.74
CA LEU A 285 -5.35 -33.30 -1.31
C LEU A 285 -3.85 -33.11 -1.04
N SER A 286 -2.97 -33.55 -1.94
CA SER A 286 -1.53 -33.37 -1.77
C SER A 286 -1.04 -31.93 -1.93
N ASN A 287 -1.86 -31.04 -2.53
CA ASN A 287 -1.49 -29.64 -2.78
C ASN A 287 -1.50 -28.77 -1.52
N GLY A 288 -2.20 -29.17 -0.45
CA GLY A 288 -2.32 -28.31 0.73
C GLY A 288 -3.36 -28.82 1.71
N TRP A 289 -3.46 -28.16 2.85
CA TRP A 289 -4.40 -28.55 3.92
C TRP A 289 -5.47 -27.50 4.21
N ALA A 290 -5.38 -26.33 3.57
CA ALA A 290 -6.34 -25.24 3.68
C ALA A 290 -7.14 -25.09 2.38
N LEU A 291 -8.45 -25.27 2.47
CA LEU A 291 -9.40 -25.00 1.38
C LEU A 291 -10.21 -23.75 1.69
N THR A 292 -10.29 -22.82 0.75
CA THR A 292 -11.09 -21.59 0.88
C THR A 292 -12.57 -21.92 0.71
N LEU A 293 -13.40 -21.70 1.75
CA LEU A 293 -14.86 -21.75 1.58
C LEU A 293 -15.34 -20.46 0.93
N PHE A 294 -14.98 -19.32 1.54
CA PHE A 294 -15.24 -17.99 1.03
C PHE A 294 -14.37 -16.97 1.79
N ARG A 295 -13.60 -16.15 1.08
CA ARG A 295 -12.72 -15.12 1.68
C ARG A 295 -11.74 -15.73 2.69
N ASP A 296 -11.72 -15.26 3.94
CA ASP A 296 -10.88 -15.77 5.02
C ASP A 296 -11.52 -16.94 5.80
N GLU A 297 -12.69 -17.44 5.39
CA GLU A 297 -13.28 -18.65 5.97
C GLU A 297 -12.64 -19.90 5.37
N LEU A 298 -11.71 -20.49 6.12
CA LEU A 298 -10.90 -21.63 5.70
C LEU A 298 -11.44 -22.96 6.25
N LEU A 299 -11.30 -24.03 5.47
CA LEU A 299 -11.60 -25.40 5.86
C LEU A 299 -10.31 -26.21 5.97
N ALA A 300 -10.05 -26.74 7.16
CA ALA A 300 -9.03 -27.77 7.36
C ALA A 300 -9.50 -29.07 6.68
N VAL A 301 -9.12 -29.23 5.42
CA VAL A 301 -9.77 -30.15 4.49
C VAL A 301 -9.59 -31.62 4.88
N HIS A 302 -8.40 -31.99 5.34
CA HIS A 302 -8.07 -33.36 5.72
C HIS A 302 -8.80 -33.81 6.99
N PRO A 303 -8.74 -33.07 8.13
CA PRO A 303 -9.55 -33.44 9.30
C PRO A 303 -11.05 -33.52 9.00
N TYR A 304 -11.57 -32.59 8.20
CA TYR A 304 -12.98 -32.56 7.85
C TYR A 304 -13.39 -33.77 7.01
N ALA A 305 -12.61 -34.10 5.97
CA ALA A 305 -12.83 -35.28 5.13
C ALA A 305 -12.66 -36.58 5.93
N GLN A 306 -11.67 -36.66 6.81
CA GLN A 306 -11.43 -37.84 7.65
C GLN A 306 -12.65 -38.11 8.57
N GLN A 307 -13.13 -37.08 9.28
CA GLN A 307 -14.31 -37.19 10.15
C GLN A 307 -15.55 -37.64 9.36
N PHE A 308 -15.73 -37.13 8.14
CA PHE A 308 -16.82 -37.54 7.26
C PHE A 308 -16.73 -39.03 6.90
N PHE A 309 -15.58 -39.51 6.43
CA PHE A 309 -15.41 -40.92 6.05
C PHE A 309 -15.51 -41.87 7.25
N GLU A 310 -15.04 -41.49 8.43
CA GLU A 310 -15.19 -42.28 9.67
C GLU A 310 -16.67 -42.43 10.07
N GLY A 311 -17.49 -41.42 9.78
CA GLY A 311 -18.94 -41.46 9.98
C GLY A 311 -19.71 -42.37 9.01
N LEU A 312 -19.07 -42.86 7.94
CA LEU A 312 -19.69 -43.70 6.92
C LEU A 312 -19.28 -45.16 7.06
N LYS A 313 -20.26 -46.07 7.02
CA LYS A 313 -19.98 -47.52 7.03
C LYS A 313 -19.15 -47.92 5.80
N GLY A 314 -18.11 -48.73 6.00
CA GLY A 314 -17.26 -49.27 4.92
C GLY A 314 -16.20 -48.33 4.35
N HIS A 315 -16.04 -47.11 4.89
CA HIS A 315 -15.11 -46.09 4.35
C HIS A 315 -13.81 -45.91 5.16
N GLY A 316 -13.51 -46.82 6.10
CA GLY A 316 -12.30 -46.73 6.95
C GLY A 316 -10.98 -46.68 6.16
N LYS A 317 -10.89 -47.38 5.02
CA LYS A 317 -9.73 -47.28 4.11
C LYS A 317 -9.54 -45.84 3.58
N ARG A 318 -10.64 -45.16 3.21
CA ARG A 318 -10.61 -43.78 2.69
C ARG A 318 -10.18 -42.79 3.78
N ALA A 319 -10.67 -42.97 5.01
CA ALA A 319 -10.20 -42.19 6.15
C ALA A 319 -8.67 -42.33 6.37
N SER A 320 -8.14 -43.55 6.24
CA SER A 320 -6.70 -43.80 6.32
C SER A 320 -5.91 -43.13 5.19
N GLU A 321 -6.39 -43.19 3.95
CA GLU A 321 -5.76 -42.55 2.80
C GLU A 321 -5.72 -41.02 2.94
N VAL A 322 -6.81 -40.39 3.40
CA VAL A 322 -6.85 -38.94 3.68
C VAL A 322 -5.84 -38.58 4.79
N LYS A 323 -5.71 -39.42 5.81
CA LYS A 323 -4.74 -39.21 6.89
C LYS A 323 -3.29 -39.31 6.41
N GLU A 324 -3.02 -40.19 5.44
CA GLU A 324 -1.71 -40.31 4.78
C GLU A 324 -1.44 -39.11 3.87
N ALA A 325 -2.42 -38.71 3.06
CA ALA A 325 -2.36 -37.53 2.19
C ALA A 325 -2.03 -36.26 2.98
N LEU A 326 -2.59 -36.10 4.19
CA LEU A 326 -2.23 -35.00 5.08
C LEU A 326 -0.74 -35.03 5.46
N GLY A 327 -0.20 -36.21 5.75
CA GLY A 327 1.22 -36.39 6.03
C GLY A 327 2.11 -35.98 4.86
N GLN A 328 1.71 -36.33 3.64
CA GLN A 328 2.41 -35.97 2.40
C GLN A 328 2.31 -34.46 2.11
N ALA A 329 1.11 -33.88 2.22
CA ALA A 329 0.88 -32.45 2.00
C ALA A 329 1.73 -31.59 2.96
N LEU A 330 1.78 -31.95 4.24
CA LEU A 330 2.59 -31.23 5.25
C LEU A 330 4.10 -31.32 4.99
N GLN A 331 4.58 -32.35 4.28
CA GLN A 331 6.00 -32.53 3.97
C GLN A 331 6.40 -31.89 2.65
N ALA A 332 5.58 -32.01 1.60
CA ALA A 332 5.95 -31.64 0.24
C ALA A 332 5.38 -30.29 -0.22
N ALA A 333 4.13 -29.97 0.14
CA ALA A 333 3.43 -28.82 -0.44
C ALA A 333 4.14 -27.47 -0.19
N PRO A 334 4.63 -27.15 1.04
CA PRO A 334 5.34 -25.88 1.28
C PRO A 334 6.54 -25.68 0.35
N LEU A 335 7.33 -26.73 0.13
CA LEU A 335 8.50 -26.68 -0.75
C LEU A 335 8.09 -26.51 -2.22
N VAL A 336 7.10 -27.28 -2.69
CA VAL A 336 6.60 -27.20 -4.07
C VAL A 336 6.12 -25.79 -4.38
N HIS A 337 5.26 -25.22 -3.54
CA HIS A 337 4.71 -23.89 -3.72
C HIS A 337 5.77 -22.78 -3.58
N ARG A 338 6.74 -22.93 -2.68
CA ARG A 338 7.89 -22.02 -2.58
C ARG A 338 8.72 -21.99 -3.87
N GLU A 339 9.00 -23.16 -4.46
CA GLU A 339 9.75 -23.25 -5.72
C GLU A 339 8.94 -22.72 -6.91
N ARG A 340 7.62 -22.91 -6.92
CA ARG A 340 6.73 -22.31 -7.93
C ARG A 340 6.77 -20.79 -7.88
N ARG A 341 6.67 -20.18 -6.69
CA ARG A 341 6.80 -18.72 -6.53
C ARG A 341 8.16 -18.19 -7.01
N LYS A 342 9.26 -18.90 -6.70
CA LYS A 342 10.59 -18.56 -7.23
C LYS A 342 10.64 -18.59 -8.75
N PHE A 343 10.09 -19.63 -9.38
CA PHE A 343 10.03 -19.73 -10.84
C PHE A 343 9.20 -18.60 -11.44
N LEU A 344 8.00 -18.35 -10.88
CA LEU A 344 7.08 -17.33 -11.38
C LEU A 344 7.65 -15.92 -11.28
N ARG A 345 8.44 -15.60 -10.23
CA ARG A 345 9.14 -14.30 -10.16
C ARG A 345 10.02 -14.07 -11.38
N SER A 346 10.88 -15.03 -11.72
CA SER A 346 11.75 -14.92 -12.89
C SER A 346 10.96 -14.91 -14.21
N ALA A 347 9.96 -15.79 -14.34
CA ALA A 347 9.17 -15.92 -15.55
C ALA A 347 8.31 -14.67 -15.83
N LEU A 348 7.60 -14.14 -14.82
CA LEU A 348 6.79 -12.94 -14.99
C LEU A 348 7.65 -11.69 -15.19
N LYS A 349 8.83 -11.61 -14.56
CA LYS A 349 9.80 -10.54 -14.82
C LYS A 349 10.28 -10.51 -16.27
N GLU A 350 10.71 -11.66 -16.79
CA GLU A 350 11.11 -11.78 -18.22
C GLU A 350 9.94 -11.40 -19.13
N LEU A 351 8.76 -11.96 -18.87
CA LEU A 351 7.56 -11.69 -19.67
C LEU A 351 7.19 -10.21 -19.66
N ALA A 352 7.19 -9.57 -18.50
CA ALA A 352 6.86 -8.15 -18.35
C ALA A 352 7.87 -7.25 -19.07
N LEU A 353 9.17 -7.51 -18.92
CA LEU A 353 10.23 -6.73 -19.58
C LEU A 353 10.13 -6.83 -21.11
N VAL A 354 9.97 -8.05 -21.65
CA VAL A 354 9.86 -8.27 -23.11
C VAL A 354 8.60 -7.60 -23.66
N LEU A 355 7.47 -7.69 -22.97
CA LEU A 355 6.21 -7.07 -23.39
C LEU A 355 6.22 -5.55 -23.24
N ALA A 356 6.93 -5.01 -22.26
CA ALA A 356 7.13 -3.57 -22.11
C ALA A 356 7.98 -2.99 -23.25
N GLU A 357 9.01 -3.72 -23.69
CA GLU A 357 9.87 -3.35 -24.81
C GLU A 357 9.16 -3.53 -26.17
N GLN A 358 8.36 -4.59 -26.33
CA GLN A 358 7.61 -4.91 -27.55
C GLN A 358 6.10 -5.09 -27.28
N PRO A 359 5.34 -4.00 -27.04
CA PRO A 359 3.92 -4.07 -26.70
C PRO A 359 3.05 -4.78 -27.75
N GLY A 360 3.46 -4.80 -29.03
CA GLY A 360 2.78 -5.51 -30.09
C GLY A 360 2.64 -7.01 -29.86
N LEU A 361 3.52 -7.61 -29.04
CA LEU A 361 3.45 -9.03 -28.68
C LEU A 361 2.27 -9.35 -27.75
N LEU A 362 1.64 -8.35 -27.11
CA LEU A 362 0.44 -8.55 -26.29
C LEU A 362 -0.73 -9.14 -27.10
N GLY A 363 -0.79 -8.91 -28.42
CA GLY A 363 -1.74 -9.59 -29.30
C GLY A 363 -1.52 -11.11 -29.34
N PRO A 364 -0.46 -11.60 -30.00
CA PRO A 364 -0.22 -13.04 -30.14
C PRO A 364 0.09 -13.77 -28.82
N LYS A 365 0.51 -13.09 -27.76
CA LYS A 365 0.95 -13.70 -26.49
C LYS A 365 0.04 -13.40 -25.29
N ALA A 366 -1.17 -12.86 -25.50
CA ALA A 366 -2.12 -12.58 -24.41
C ALA A 366 -2.36 -13.80 -23.51
N LEU A 367 -2.42 -15.01 -24.09
CA LEU A 367 -2.60 -16.25 -23.35
C LEU A 367 -1.51 -16.46 -22.28
N TYR A 368 -0.23 -16.20 -22.60
CA TYR A 368 0.86 -16.38 -21.64
C TYR A 368 0.75 -15.40 -20.47
N VAL A 369 0.30 -14.17 -20.74
CA VAL A 369 0.06 -13.18 -19.69
C VAL A 369 -1.01 -13.69 -18.72
N LEU A 370 -2.14 -14.17 -19.24
CA LEU A 370 -3.24 -14.69 -18.42
C LEU A 370 -2.88 -15.96 -17.66
N MET A 371 -2.10 -16.86 -18.28
CA MET A 371 -1.55 -18.03 -17.61
C MET A 371 -0.63 -17.63 -16.46
N GLY A 372 0.32 -16.73 -16.71
CA GLY A 372 1.26 -16.25 -15.69
C GLY A 372 0.55 -15.56 -14.53
N LEU A 373 -0.44 -14.71 -14.83
CA LEU A 373 -1.28 -14.04 -13.85
C LEU A 373 -2.09 -15.04 -13.01
N SER A 374 -2.76 -16.01 -13.64
CA SER A 374 -3.53 -17.04 -12.92
C SER A 374 -2.64 -17.88 -12.00
N LEU A 375 -1.49 -18.35 -12.50
CA LEU A 375 -0.56 -19.17 -11.70
C LEU A 375 0.00 -18.37 -10.52
N ALA A 376 0.40 -17.12 -10.74
CA ALA A 376 0.89 -16.25 -9.68
C ALA A 376 -0.19 -15.94 -8.63
N ARG A 377 -1.42 -15.63 -9.06
CA ARG A 377 -2.55 -15.43 -8.14
C ARG A 377 -2.79 -16.66 -7.28
N ASP A 378 -2.86 -17.84 -7.90
CA ASP A 378 -3.12 -19.08 -7.18
C ASP A 378 -2.03 -19.37 -6.13
N GLU A 379 -0.76 -19.10 -6.44
CA GLU A 379 0.36 -19.26 -5.49
C GLU A 379 0.35 -18.22 -4.36
N VAL A 380 -0.06 -16.97 -4.64
CA VAL A 380 -0.25 -15.92 -3.61
C VAL A 380 -1.39 -16.30 -2.68
N CYS A 381 -2.56 -16.64 -3.22
CA CYS A 381 -3.72 -17.06 -2.44
C CYS A 381 -3.44 -18.33 -1.62
N TRP A 382 -2.69 -19.29 -2.19
CA TRP A 382 -2.25 -20.48 -1.48
C TRP A 382 -1.39 -20.13 -0.27
N LEU A 383 -0.38 -19.26 -0.44
CA LEU A 383 0.52 -18.85 0.64
C LEU A 383 -0.25 -18.18 1.78
N VAL A 384 -1.12 -17.22 1.44
CA VAL A 384 -1.89 -16.44 2.42
C VAL A 384 -2.78 -17.36 3.27
N ARG A 385 -3.56 -18.25 2.65
CA ARG A 385 -4.48 -19.13 3.39
C ARG A 385 -3.76 -20.18 4.24
N HIS A 386 -2.62 -20.70 3.78
CA HIS A 386 -1.86 -21.71 4.53
C HIS A 386 -1.11 -21.10 5.71
N ASN A 387 -0.65 -19.86 5.58
CA ASN A 387 -0.06 -19.10 6.69
C ASN A 387 -1.11 -18.82 7.77
N GLU A 388 -2.29 -18.32 7.40
CA GLU A 388 -3.37 -18.01 8.36
C GLU A 388 -3.88 -19.25 9.10
N LEU A 389 -4.19 -20.35 8.38
CA LEU A 389 -4.70 -21.56 9.03
C LEU A 389 -3.62 -22.26 9.88
N GLY A 390 -2.37 -22.21 9.42
CA GLY A 390 -1.26 -22.99 9.97
C GLY A 390 -1.39 -24.50 9.74
N PRO A 391 -0.33 -25.28 9.99
CA PRO A 391 -0.37 -26.73 9.83
C PRO A 391 -1.25 -27.39 10.92
N PRO A 392 -2.19 -28.29 10.58
CA PRO A 392 -2.95 -29.05 11.57
C PRO A 392 -2.00 -29.88 12.46
N SER A 393 -2.09 -29.67 13.78
CA SER A 393 -1.12 -30.14 14.78
C SER A 393 -0.82 -31.64 14.71
N ARG A 394 0.44 -31.99 14.49
CA ARG A 394 1.06 -33.23 15.00
C ARG A 394 2.04 -32.86 16.10
N ALA A 395 1.54 -32.80 17.33
CA ALA A 395 2.26 -32.52 18.57
C ALA A 395 2.90 -31.11 18.70
N PRO A 396 2.82 -30.49 19.90
CA PRO A 396 3.22 -29.10 20.14
C PRO A 396 4.73 -28.79 19.96
N GLY A 397 5.58 -29.80 19.76
CA GLY A 397 7.03 -29.64 19.58
C GLY A 397 7.52 -29.47 18.14
N ARG A 398 6.85 -30.04 17.13
CA ARG A 398 7.21 -29.89 15.69
C ARG A 398 6.55 -28.69 15.01
N SER A 399 5.47 -28.17 15.60
CA SER A 399 4.72 -27.03 15.05
C SER A 399 5.59 -25.78 14.87
N ARG A 400 6.53 -25.52 15.79
CA ARG A 400 7.38 -24.30 15.75
C ARG A 400 8.40 -24.29 14.61
N SER A 401 8.87 -25.45 14.10
CA SER A 401 9.88 -25.45 13.02
C SER A 401 9.29 -25.21 11.64
N LEU A 402 8.02 -25.60 11.42
CA LEU A 402 7.28 -25.37 10.17
C LEU A 402 6.57 -24.00 10.13
N GLN A 403 6.32 -23.39 11.29
CA GLN A 403 5.54 -22.14 11.43
C GLN A 403 6.29 -20.86 11.03
N GLY A 404 7.61 -20.88 10.79
CA GLY A 404 8.41 -19.66 10.67
C GLY A 404 8.97 -19.36 9.28
N GLU A 405 9.66 -20.32 8.66
CA GLU A 405 10.46 -20.02 7.44
C GLU A 405 9.83 -20.56 6.14
N ASP A 406 9.18 -21.72 6.16
CA ASP A 406 8.71 -22.36 4.92
C ASP A 406 7.44 -21.71 4.32
N LEU A 407 6.62 -21.09 5.17
CA LEU A 407 5.42 -20.32 4.78
C LEU A 407 5.67 -18.80 4.75
N LEU A 408 6.93 -18.37 4.84
CA LEU A 408 7.34 -16.98 4.71
C LEU A 408 8.05 -16.79 3.36
N ASP A 409 7.58 -15.82 2.56
CA ASP A 409 8.25 -15.44 1.32
C ASP A 409 8.64 -13.96 1.35
N ARG A 410 9.90 -13.70 1.72
CA ARG A 410 10.47 -12.34 1.74
C ARG A 410 10.52 -11.69 0.36
N GLN A 411 10.44 -12.47 -0.71
CA GLN A 411 10.46 -12.00 -2.10
C GLN A 411 9.07 -11.95 -2.73
N LEU A 412 8.01 -12.17 -1.95
CA LEU A 412 6.64 -12.00 -2.43
C LEU A 412 6.38 -10.62 -3.06
N PRO A 413 6.91 -9.49 -2.55
CA PRO A 413 6.71 -8.18 -3.17
C PRO A 413 7.11 -8.14 -4.65
N GLU A 414 8.22 -8.78 -5.04
CA GLU A 414 8.65 -8.88 -6.44
C GLU A 414 7.61 -9.59 -7.33
N LEU A 415 7.00 -10.67 -6.83
CA LEU A 415 5.95 -11.38 -7.56
C LEU A 415 4.70 -10.51 -7.74
N LEU A 416 4.27 -9.85 -6.65
CA LEU A 416 3.11 -8.94 -6.66
C LEU A 416 3.32 -7.79 -7.63
N PHE A 417 4.52 -7.21 -7.66
CA PHE A 417 4.88 -6.13 -8.56
C PHE A 417 4.79 -6.55 -10.03
N HIS A 418 5.37 -7.70 -10.42
CA HIS A 418 5.31 -8.14 -11.82
C HIS A 418 3.90 -8.56 -12.24
N MET A 419 3.04 -9.01 -11.32
CA MET A 419 1.61 -9.16 -11.60
C MET A 419 0.95 -7.81 -11.96
N GLU A 420 1.20 -6.77 -11.17
CA GLU A 420 0.68 -5.42 -11.46
C GLU A 420 1.27 -4.82 -12.74
N GLU A 421 2.55 -5.09 -13.04
CA GLU A 421 3.20 -4.64 -14.27
C GLU A 421 2.52 -5.25 -15.51
N LEU A 422 2.26 -6.56 -15.51
CA LEU A 422 1.55 -7.24 -16.60
C LEU A 422 0.10 -6.74 -16.74
N ARG A 423 -0.60 -6.50 -15.64
CA ARG A 423 -1.94 -5.90 -15.63
C ARG A 423 -1.90 -4.48 -16.23
N GLY A 424 -0.92 -3.68 -15.83
CA GLY A 424 -0.69 -2.33 -16.33
C GLY A 424 -0.41 -2.30 -17.83
N LEU A 425 0.42 -3.22 -18.34
CA LEU A 425 0.72 -3.36 -19.77
C LEU A 425 -0.54 -3.71 -20.58
N LEU A 426 -1.34 -4.68 -20.14
CA LEU A 426 -2.58 -5.05 -20.84
C LEU A 426 -3.60 -3.91 -20.87
N ARG A 427 -3.76 -3.15 -19.77
CA ARG A 427 -4.65 -1.98 -19.75
C ARG A 427 -4.15 -0.87 -20.65
N LYS A 428 -2.86 -0.53 -20.55
CA LYS A 428 -2.21 0.55 -21.31
C LYS A 428 -2.26 0.30 -22.81
N TYR A 429 -2.09 -0.95 -23.24
CA TYR A 429 -2.07 -1.34 -24.65
C TYR A 429 -3.30 -2.17 -25.06
N SER A 430 -4.43 -1.99 -24.36
CA SER A 430 -5.69 -2.70 -24.63
C SER A 430 -6.14 -2.56 -26.08
N GLN A 431 -5.99 -1.39 -26.68
CA GLN A 431 -6.30 -1.14 -28.10
C GLN A 431 -5.47 -2.02 -29.07
N VAL A 432 -4.20 -2.31 -28.72
CA VAL A 432 -3.34 -3.19 -29.53
C VAL A 432 -3.85 -4.63 -29.50
N VAL A 433 -4.24 -5.09 -28.31
CA VAL A 433 -4.85 -6.42 -28.12
C VAL A 433 -6.18 -6.51 -28.88
N GLN A 434 -7.05 -5.52 -28.72
CA GLN A 434 -8.34 -5.46 -29.42
C GLN A 434 -8.17 -5.49 -30.95
N LEU A 435 -7.26 -4.67 -31.49
CA LEU A 435 -6.97 -4.64 -32.93
C LEU A 435 -6.55 -6.01 -33.45
N TYR A 436 -5.62 -6.67 -32.75
CA TYR A 436 -5.13 -8.00 -33.13
C TYR A 436 -6.25 -9.03 -33.16
N TYR A 437 -7.07 -9.10 -32.10
CA TYR A 437 -8.11 -10.13 -32.00
C TYR A 437 -9.34 -9.85 -32.86
N VAL A 438 -9.67 -8.59 -33.16
CA VAL A 438 -10.68 -8.27 -34.17
C VAL A 438 -10.24 -8.75 -35.56
N GLN A 439 -8.98 -8.53 -35.92
CA GLN A 439 -8.43 -9.04 -37.18
C GLN A 439 -8.40 -10.58 -37.21
N TYR A 440 -8.09 -11.22 -36.09
CA TYR A 440 -8.11 -12.68 -35.97
C TYR A 440 -9.52 -13.25 -36.14
N LEU A 441 -10.50 -12.67 -35.44
CA LEU A 441 -11.90 -13.08 -35.48
C LEU A 441 -12.49 -12.99 -36.89
N ASN A 442 -12.27 -11.85 -37.55
CA ASN A 442 -12.79 -11.59 -38.89
C ASN A 442 -12.00 -12.36 -39.98
N GLY A 443 -10.67 -12.36 -39.89
CA GLY A 443 -9.77 -12.88 -40.92
C GLY A 443 -9.52 -14.38 -40.87
N PHE A 444 -9.66 -15.02 -39.71
CA PHE A 444 -9.36 -16.45 -39.54
C PHE A 444 -10.49 -17.23 -38.86
N ASP A 445 -10.94 -16.83 -37.67
CA ASP A 445 -11.86 -17.66 -36.88
C ASP A 445 -13.22 -17.83 -37.57
N ALA A 446 -13.79 -16.74 -38.10
CA ALA A 446 -15.07 -16.80 -38.82
C ALA A 446 -14.98 -17.66 -40.10
N PRO A 447 -13.98 -17.48 -41.00
CA PRO A 447 -13.78 -18.39 -42.13
C PRO A 447 -13.54 -19.85 -41.74
N ALA A 448 -12.75 -20.11 -40.69
CA ALA A 448 -12.49 -21.46 -40.20
C ALA A 448 -13.77 -22.12 -39.66
N LEU A 449 -14.61 -21.35 -38.95
CA LEU A 449 -15.88 -21.82 -38.42
C LEU A 449 -16.87 -22.11 -39.55
N GLU A 450 -17.00 -21.21 -40.53
CA GLU A 450 -17.81 -21.46 -41.73
C GLU A 450 -17.38 -22.74 -42.47
N ALA A 451 -16.08 -22.95 -42.66
CA ALA A 451 -15.55 -24.16 -43.29
C ALA A 451 -15.87 -25.42 -42.47
N ALA A 452 -15.75 -25.36 -41.14
CA ALA A 452 -16.11 -26.47 -40.26
C ALA A 452 -17.61 -26.81 -40.32
N LEU A 453 -18.48 -25.82 -40.52
CA LEU A 453 -19.93 -25.99 -40.61
C LEU A 453 -20.40 -26.57 -41.96
N GLN A 454 -19.70 -26.30 -43.07
CA GLN A 454 -20.09 -26.80 -44.40
C GLN A 454 -20.02 -28.33 -44.52
N GLY A 455 -19.17 -29.00 -43.72
CA GLY A 455 -18.99 -30.45 -43.74
C GLY A 455 -19.94 -31.25 -42.84
N ILE A 456 -20.94 -30.57 -42.26
CA ILE A 456 -21.72 -31.10 -41.14
C ILE A 456 -23.20 -31.31 -41.58
N PRO A 457 -23.66 -32.57 -41.73
CA PRO A 457 -25.08 -32.83 -41.95
C PRO A 457 -25.87 -32.81 -40.62
N GLY A 458 -27.12 -32.38 -40.68
CA GLY A 458 -28.13 -32.62 -39.64
C GLY A 458 -28.07 -31.77 -38.36
N ILE A 459 -27.53 -30.54 -38.40
CA ILE A 459 -27.70 -29.60 -37.28
C ILE A 459 -29.17 -29.12 -37.27
N PRO A 460 -29.87 -29.13 -36.12
CA PRO A 460 -31.16 -28.48 -35.95
C PRO A 460 -31.14 -26.99 -36.35
N GLU A 461 -32.24 -26.49 -36.91
CA GLU A 461 -32.32 -25.11 -37.43
C GLU A 461 -31.98 -24.05 -36.38
N GLU A 462 -32.47 -24.22 -35.13
CA GLU A 462 -32.17 -23.31 -34.01
C GLU A 462 -30.67 -23.24 -33.70
N ASP A 463 -29.99 -24.39 -33.64
CA ASP A 463 -28.56 -24.47 -33.33
C ASP A 463 -27.69 -23.98 -34.49
N ALA A 464 -28.12 -24.25 -35.74
CA ALA A 464 -27.46 -23.74 -36.94
C ALA A 464 -27.56 -22.20 -37.02
N ALA A 465 -28.69 -21.62 -36.61
CA ALA A 465 -28.87 -20.18 -36.54
C ALA A 465 -27.91 -19.53 -35.54
N LEU A 466 -27.69 -20.14 -34.36
CA LEU A 466 -26.73 -19.64 -33.36
C LEU A 466 -25.29 -19.64 -33.90
N LEU A 467 -24.89 -20.72 -34.58
CA LEU A 467 -23.55 -20.84 -35.19
C LEU A 467 -23.35 -19.84 -36.34
N SER A 468 -24.38 -19.65 -37.18
CA SER A 468 -24.36 -18.65 -38.25
C SER A 468 -24.33 -17.22 -37.70
N ALA A 469 -25.05 -16.95 -36.61
CA ALA A 469 -25.00 -15.67 -35.90
C ALA A 469 -23.60 -15.40 -35.33
N ALA A 470 -22.92 -16.41 -34.78
CA ALA A 470 -21.53 -16.28 -34.32
C ALA A 470 -20.58 -15.93 -35.48
N CYS A 471 -20.67 -16.61 -36.62
CA CYS A 471 -19.85 -16.29 -37.81
C CYS A 471 -20.10 -14.87 -38.30
N SER A 472 -21.37 -14.50 -38.51
CA SER A 472 -21.73 -13.18 -39.03
C SER A 472 -21.31 -12.06 -38.08
N THR A 473 -21.47 -12.25 -36.77
CA THR A 473 -21.00 -11.30 -35.75
C THR A 473 -19.49 -11.14 -35.80
N ALA A 474 -18.74 -12.25 -35.77
CA ALA A 474 -17.27 -12.22 -35.81
C ALA A 474 -16.73 -11.57 -37.11
N ARG A 475 -17.41 -11.78 -38.24
CA ARG A 475 -17.04 -11.20 -39.53
C ARG A 475 -17.40 -9.72 -39.68
N ALA A 476 -18.45 -9.28 -38.98
CA ALA A 476 -18.87 -7.88 -38.95
C ALA A 476 -17.98 -7.02 -38.03
N LEU A 477 -17.10 -7.62 -37.24
CA LEU A 477 -16.18 -6.89 -36.37
C LEU A 477 -15.19 -6.06 -37.18
N THR A 478 -15.15 -4.77 -36.88
CA THR A 478 -14.17 -3.81 -37.41
C THR A 478 -13.30 -3.28 -36.28
N PRO A 479 -12.02 -2.95 -36.55
CA PRO A 479 -11.15 -2.36 -35.54
C PRO A 479 -11.75 -1.09 -34.93
N PRO A 480 -11.55 -0.85 -33.62
CA PRO A 480 -12.00 0.39 -33.00
C PRO A 480 -11.32 1.60 -33.67
N THR A 481 -12.12 2.55 -34.12
CA THR A 481 -11.67 3.83 -34.68
C THR A 481 -11.67 4.91 -33.60
N ALA A 482 -10.92 6.00 -33.81
CA ALA A 482 -10.86 7.11 -32.86
C ALA A 482 -12.25 7.70 -32.51
N ASP A 483 -13.24 7.51 -33.40
CA ASP A 483 -14.61 8.04 -33.27
C ASP A 483 -15.57 7.10 -32.51
N SER A 484 -15.21 5.83 -32.26
CA SER A 484 -16.02 4.86 -31.52
C SER A 484 -15.16 4.09 -30.50
N PRO A 485 -14.86 4.69 -29.33
CA PRO A 485 -13.98 4.09 -28.33
C PRO A 485 -14.63 2.93 -27.56
N VAL A 486 -15.95 2.73 -27.68
CA VAL A 486 -16.67 1.67 -26.97
C VAL A 486 -16.46 0.34 -27.71
N PRO A 487 -15.88 -0.69 -27.05
CA PRO A 487 -15.75 -2.00 -27.68
C PRO A 487 -17.14 -2.61 -27.96
N PRO A 488 -17.25 -3.44 -29.02
CA PRO A 488 -18.50 -4.12 -29.34
C PRO A 488 -18.94 -5.05 -28.20
N ASP A 489 -20.24 -5.15 -27.94
CA ASP A 489 -20.76 -6.06 -26.91
C ASP A 489 -20.91 -7.48 -27.47
N LEU A 490 -20.09 -8.41 -26.99
CA LEU A 490 -20.06 -9.81 -27.42
C LEU A 490 -20.60 -10.77 -26.35
N ARG A 491 -21.29 -10.26 -25.32
CA ARG A 491 -21.91 -11.09 -24.28
C ARG A 491 -22.97 -12.03 -24.84
N GLY A 492 -23.76 -11.56 -25.81
CA GLY A 492 -24.78 -12.37 -26.50
C GLY A 492 -24.18 -13.62 -27.12
N LEU A 493 -23.14 -13.46 -27.94
CA LEU A 493 -22.43 -14.56 -28.61
C LEU A 493 -21.90 -15.60 -27.61
N ARG A 494 -21.27 -15.16 -26.52
CA ARG A 494 -20.75 -16.07 -25.50
C ARG A 494 -21.86 -16.86 -24.79
N LEU A 495 -22.99 -16.21 -24.50
CA LEU A 495 -24.15 -16.89 -23.90
C LEU A 495 -24.79 -17.86 -24.89
N ASP A 496 -24.86 -17.51 -26.18
CA ASP A 496 -25.35 -18.39 -27.25
C ASP A 496 -24.47 -19.63 -27.41
N TRP A 497 -23.16 -19.50 -27.29
CA TRP A 497 -22.26 -20.65 -27.25
C TRP A 497 -22.55 -21.55 -26.04
N CYS A 498 -22.79 -20.98 -24.86
CA CYS A 498 -23.16 -21.74 -23.67
C CYS A 498 -24.54 -22.44 -23.84
N ARG A 499 -25.54 -21.78 -24.45
CA ARG A 499 -26.82 -22.40 -24.80
C ARG A 499 -26.63 -23.61 -25.71
N LEU A 500 -25.84 -23.43 -26.77
CA LEU A 500 -25.56 -24.49 -27.74
C LEU A 500 -24.82 -25.67 -27.09
N GLN A 501 -23.85 -25.41 -26.21
CA GLN A 501 -23.19 -26.46 -25.42
C GLN A 501 -24.20 -27.30 -24.63
N VAL A 502 -25.20 -26.66 -23.98
CA VAL A 502 -26.20 -27.41 -23.22
C VAL A 502 -27.12 -28.23 -24.14
N HIS A 503 -27.54 -27.68 -25.28
CA HIS A 503 -28.39 -28.40 -26.24
C HIS A 503 -27.65 -29.64 -26.78
N ALA A 504 -26.45 -29.41 -27.31
CA ALA A 504 -25.64 -30.39 -28.02
C ALA A 504 -25.00 -31.46 -27.13
N CYS A 505 -25.13 -31.34 -25.81
CA CYS A 505 -24.61 -32.32 -24.86
C CYS A 505 -25.71 -33.11 -24.16
N ALA A 506 -26.99 -32.86 -24.47
CA ALA A 506 -28.10 -33.67 -24.01
C ALA A 506 -28.19 -35.00 -24.77
N GLN A 507 -28.42 -36.10 -24.05
CA GLN A 507 -28.33 -37.45 -24.63
C GLN A 507 -29.31 -37.69 -25.79
N ARG A 508 -30.49 -37.07 -25.75
CA ARG A 508 -31.57 -37.25 -26.73
C ARG A 508 -31.67 -36.10 -27.74
N HIS A 509 -30.67 -35.22 -27.80
CA HIS A 509 -30.64 -34.16 -28.82
C HIS A 509 -30.23 -34.74 -30.17
N ALA A 510 -30.79 -34.20 -31.25
CA ALA A 510 -30.56 -34.71 -32.61
C ALA A 510 -29.10 -34.54 -33.07
N TRP A 511 -28.38 -33.61 -32.45
CA TRP A 511 -27.01 -33.28 -32.76
C TRP A 511 -26.13 -33.33 -31.50
N ASN A 512 -24.91 -33.88 -31.59
CA ASN A 512 -24.02 -34.04 -30.44
C ASN A 512 -22.64 -33.38 -30.65
N LEU A 513 -22.22 -32.55 -29.69
CA LEU A 513 -20.92 -31.88 -29.72
C LEU A 513 -19.74 -32.85 -29.49
N ARG A 514 -19.96 -33.95 -28.77
CA ARG A 514 -18.94 -34.95 -28.44
C ARG A 514 -18.32 -35.61 -29.67
N GLU A 515 -19.11 -35.78 -30.72
CA GLU A 515 -18.65 -36.36 -31.99
C GLU A 515 -17.85 -35.34 -32.82
N ARG A 516 -17.74 -34.08 -32.35
CA ARG A 516 -17.15 -32.95 -33.08
C ARG A 516 -16.22 -32.11 -32.20
N PRO A 517 -15.16 -32.72 -31.61
CA PRO A 517 -14.25 -32.02 -30.70
C PRO A 517 -13.52 -30.83 -31.37
N HIS A 518 -13.24 -30.92 -32.68
CA HIS A 518 -12.61 -29.82 -33.40
C HIS A 518 -13.48 -28.55 -33.45
N LEU A 519 -14.80 -28.70 -33.61
CA LEU A 519 -15.74 -27.57 -33.57
C LEU A 519 -15.78 -26.94 -32.18
N ALA A 520 -15.77 -27.77 -31.13
CA ALA A 520 -15.71 -27.29 -29.75
C ALA A 520 -14.42 -26.50 -29.48
N ALA A 521 -13.26 -27.02 -29.90
CA ALA A 521 -11.97 -26.34 -29.77
C ALA A 521 -11.95 -24.99 -30.51
N LEU A 522 -12.48 -24.95 -31.73
CA LEU A 522 -12.57 -23.73 -32.54
C LEU A 522 -13.49 -22.69 -31.86
N MET A 523 -14.67 -23.10 -31.38
CA MET A 523 -15.60 -22.21 -30.70
C MET A 523 -15.06 -21.70 -29.36
N ASN A 524 -14.41 -22.56 -28.56
CA ASN A 524 -13.78 -22.16 -27.30
C ASN A 524 -12.63 -21.16 -27.55
N THR A 525 -11.88 -21.33 -28.64
CA THR A 525 -10.83 -20.40 -29.08
C THR A 525 -11.42 -19.07 -29.54
N LEU A 526 -12.46 -19.10 -30.39
CA LEU A 526 -13.21 -17.92 -30.83
C LEU A 526 -13.74 -17.15 -29.62
N VAL A 527 -14.35 -17.83 -28.65
CA VAL A 527 -14.86 -17.21 -27.42
C VAL A 527 -13.74 -16.56 -26.62
N PHE A 528 -12.58 -17.20 -26.49
CA PHE A 528 -11.41 -16.57 -25.88
C PHE A 528 -11.00 -15.28 -26.64
N HIS A 529 -10.96 -15.32 -27.97
CA HIS A 529 -10.66 -14.13 -28.78
C HIS A 529 -11.70 -13.01 -28.59
N THR A 530 -13.00 -13.33 -28.47
CA THR A 530 -14.01 -12.30 -28.14
C THR A 530 -13.73 -11.63 -26.80
N LYS A 531 -13.26 -12.39 -25.78
CA LYS A 531 -12.93 -11.83 -24.47
C LYS A 531 -11.75 -10.85 -24.52
N MET A 532 -10.84 -11.03 -25.48
CA MET A 532 -9.73 -10.09 -25.70
C MET A 532 -10.19 -8.75 -26.31
N VAL A 533 -11.42 -8.70 -26.85
CA VAL A 533 -11.99 -7.49 -27.46
C VAL A 533 -12.78 -6.68 -26.43
N ASP A 534 -13.76 -7.29 -25.76
CA ASP A 534 -14.75 -6.59 -24.94
C ASP A 534 -14.75 -6.96 -23.44
N TYR A 535 -13.91 -7.91 -23.02
CA TYR A 535 -13.95 -8.49 -21.67
C TYR A 535 -12.59 -8.49 -20.96
N LEU A 536 -11.61 -7.75 -21.46
CA LEU A 536 -10.23 -7.78 -20.98
C LEU A 536 -10.12 -7.41 -19.50
N ASP A 537 -10.79 -6.35 -19.05
CA ASP A 537 -10.75 -5.92 -17.64
C ASP A 537 -11.32 -6.98 -16.69
N ARG A 538 -12.43 -7.62 -17.06
CA ARG A 538 -13.03 -8.69 -16.26
C ARG A 538 -12.15 -9.93 -16.24
N LEU A 539 -11.45 -10.22 -17.33
CA LEU A 539 -10.51 -11.33 -17.40
C LEU A 539 -9.25 -11.09 -16.54
N LEU A 540 -8.78 -9.84 -16.48
CA LEU A 540 -7.74 -9.44 -15.54
C LEU A 540 -8.19 -9.64 -14.08
N VAL A 541 -9.46 -9.34 -13.75
CA VAL A 541 -10.02 -9.66 -12.42
C VAL A 541 -10.06 -11.17 -12.19
N GLU A 542 -10.58 -11.95 -13.12
CA GLU A 542 -10.67 -13.42 -13.00
C GLU A 542 -9.30 -14.09 -12.73
N THR A 543 -8.27 -13.62 -13.43
CA THR A 543 -6.93 -14.23 -13.42
C THR A 543 -5.97 -13.65 -12.38
N SER A 544 -6.17 -12.43 -11.88
CA SER A 544 -5.18 -11.77 -11.01
C SER A 544 -5.76 -10.89 -9.91
N ASP A 545 -7.06 -11.00 -9.61
CA ASP A 545 -7.61 -10.29 -8.47
C ASP A 545 -6.98 -10.77 -7.15
N LEU A 546 -6.62 -9.79 -6.32
CA LEU A 546 -5.98 -9.97 -5.01
C LEU A 546 -6.77 -9.23 -3.92
N SER A 547 -8.05 -8.97 -4.15
CA SER A 547 -8.99 -8.42 -3.15
C SER A 547 -9.06 -9.26 -1.86
N ILE A 548 -8.57 -10.50 -1.90
CA ILE A 548 -8.41 -11.39 -0.75
C ILE A 548 -7.64 -10.72 0.39
N PHE A 549 -6.66 -9.86 0.10
CA PHE A 549 -5.91 -9.11 1.13
C PHE A 549 -6.78 -8.15 1.96
N CYS A 550 -7.97 -7.78 1.48
CA CYS A 550 -8.95 -7.07 2.31
C CYS A 550 -9.35 -7.86 3.55
N PHE A 551 -9.42 -9.19 3.45
CA PHE A 551 -9.83 -10.08 4.53
C PHE A 551 -8.63 -10.63 5.31
N PHE A 552 -7.45 -10.65 4.71
CA PHE A 552 -6.17 -10.99 5.35
C PHE A 552 -5.32 -9.73 5.60
N SER A 553 -5.92 -8.67 6.11
CA SER A 553 -5.26 -7.35 6.17
C SER A 553 -4.01 -7.35 7.05
N ARG A 554 -4.01 -8.14 8.13
CA ARG A 554 -2.84 -8.28 9.00
C ARG A 554 -1.65 -8.87 8.24
N ALA A 555 -1.87 -9.97 7.51
CA ALA A 555 -0.83 -10.57 6.69
C ALA A 555 -0.34 -9.62 5.59
N PHE A 556 -1.23 -8.79 5.05
CA PHE A 556 -0.89 -7.79 4.04
C PHE A 556 0.01 -6.67 4.61
N GLU A 557 -0.35 -6.12 5.76
CA GLU A 557 0.43 -5.10 6.49
C GLU A 557 1.79 -5.67 6.97
N ASP A 558 1.81 -6.90 7.52
CA ASP A 558 3.03 -7.58 7.96
C ASP A 558 4.01 -7.79 6.78
N GLN A 559 3.51 -8.16 5.60
CA GLN A 559 4.33 -8.31 4.38
C GLN A 559 4.86 -6.97 3.86
N PHE A 560 4.07 -5.89 3.98
CA PHE A 560 4.52 -4.55 3.63
C PHE A 560 5.67 -4.09 4.54
N HIS A 561 5.53 -4.27 5.85
CA HIS A 561 6.59 -3.91 6.80
C HIS A 561 7.86 -4.77 6.59
N LEU A 562 7.69 -6.07 6.35
CA LEU A 562 8.81 -6.94 5.99
C LEU A 562 9.53 -6.45 4.72
N CYS A 563 8.78 -5.94 3.74
CA CYS A 563 9.35 -5.37 2.52
C CYS A 563 10.24 -4.14 2.80
N LEU A 564 9.86 -3.28 3.76
CA LEU A 564 10.65 -2.10 4.16
C LEU A 564 12.00 -2.47 4.78
N GLU A 565 12.08 -3.61 5.47
CA GLU A 565 13.31 -4.07 6.13
C GLU A 565 14.38 -4.59 5.14
N PHE A 566 14.00 -4.92 3.89
CA PHE A 566 14.91 -5.49 2.89
C PHE A 566 15.06 -4.57 1.67
N PRO A 567 16.16 -3.80 1.54
CA PRO A 567 16.37 -2.84 0.45
C PRO A 567 16.22 -3.41 -0.98
N ALA A 568 16.61 -4.68 -1.19
CA ALA A 568 16.44 -5.32 -2.49
C ALA A 568 14.96 -5.57 -2.88
N GLN A 569 14.04 -5.48 -1.91
CA GLN A 569 12.60 -5.66 -2.10
C GLN A 569 11.84 -4.34 -2.04
N THR A 570 12.36 -3.29 -1.41
CA THR A 570 11.71 -1.97 -1.37
C THR A 570 11.46 -1.40 -2.77
N ARG A 571 12.23 -1.82 -3.77
CA ARG A 571 11.96 -1.58 -5.19
C ARG A 571 10.52 -1.88 -5.62
N TYR A 572 9.95 -2.94 -5.06
CA TYR A 572 8.66 -3.52 -5.45
C TYR A 572 7.52 -3.11 -4.53
N ILE A 573 7.79 -2.30 -3.49
CA ILE A 573 6.83 -1.98 -2.43
C ILE A 573 5.59 -1.22 -2.93
N ILE A 574 5.67 -0.57 -4.08
CA ILE A 574 4.53 0.12 -4.72
C ILE A 574 3.38 -0.85 -5.07
N ALA A 575 3.64 -2.16 -5.16
CA ALA A 575 2.63 -3.18 -5.40
C ALA A 575 1.51 -3.17 -4.33
N PHE A 576 1.85 -2.87 -3.06
CA PHE A 576 0.87 -2.87 -1.96
C PHE A 576 -0.19 -1.75 -2.13
N PRO A 577 0.18 -0.47 -2.33
CA PRO A 577 -0.76 0.58 -2.75
C PRO A 577 -1.59 0.23 -3.99
N LEU A 578 -1.00 -0.38 -5.02
CA LEU A 578 -1.71 -0.74 -6.27
C LEU A 578 -2.79 -1.80 -6.01
N ILE A 579 -2.49 -2.82 -5.22
CA ILE A 579 -3.42 -3.90 -4.85
C ILE A 579 -4.61 -3.37 -4.04
N CYS A 580 -4.50 -2.24 -3.33
CA CYS A 580 -5.66 -1.62 -2.67
C CYS A 580 -6.77 -1.27 -3.69
N GLY A 581 -6.42 -1.00 -4.96
CA GLY A 581 -7.38 -0.83 -6.05
C GLY A 581 -8.21 -2.07 -6.36
N HIS A 582 -7.80 -3.27 -5.92
CA HIS A 582 -8.52 -4.52 -6.15
C HIS A 582 -9.70 -4.72 -5.21
N PHE A 583 -9.72 -4.03 -4.07
CA PHE A 583 -10.64 -4.36 -2.97
C PHE A 583 -12.11 -4.25 -3.38
N MET A 584 -12.45 -3.37 -4.32
CA MET A 584 -13.84 -3.25 -4.80
C MET A 584 -14.33 -4.46 -5.61
N ASN A 585 -13.41 -5.29 -6.12
CA ASN A 585 -13.75 -6.47 -6.91
C ASN A 585 -14.40 -7.59 -6.08
N CYS A 586 -14.22 -7.61 -4.75
CA CYS A 586 -14.82 -8.63 -3.89
C CYS A 586 -16.25 -8.32 -3.45
N THR A 587 -16.79 -7.16 -3.84
CA THR A 587 -18.15 -6.73 -3.49
C THR A 587 -19.18 -7.35 -4.43
N HIS A 588 -20.39 -7.60 -3.92
CA HIS A 588 -21.50 -8.15 -4.71
C HIS A 588 -22.73 -7.25 -4.60
N GLU A 589 -23.51 -7.12 -5.67
CA GLU A 589 -24.72 -6.28 -5.70
C GLU A 589 -25.80 -6.69 -4.68
N LEU A 590 -25.84 -7.97 -4.33
CA LEU A 590 -26.73 -8.55 -3.32
C LEU A 590 -26.28 -8.29 -1.87
N CYS A 591 -25.11 -7.69 -1.65
CA CYS A 591 -24.65 -7.28 -0.33
C CYS A 591 -24.07 -5.85 -0.38
N PRO A 592 -24.88 -4.82 -0.65
CA PRO A 592 -24.40 -3.43 -0.68
C PRO A 592 -23.95 -2.93 0.70
N GLU A 593 -24.37 -3.61 1.79
CA GLU A 593 -24.10 -3.22 3.17
C GLU A 593 -22.61 -3.19 3.51
N GLU A 594 -21.78 -4.04 2.89
CA GLU A 594 -20.33 -4.10 3.12
C GLU A 594 -19.51 -3.18 2.21
N ARG A 595 -20.08 -2.71 1.09
CA ARG A 595 -19.33 -2.05 0.00
C ARG A 595 -18.56 -0.82 0.49
N HIS A 596 -19.22 0.05 1.25
CA HIS A 596 -18.59 1.26 1.77
C HIS A 596 -17.48 0.93 2.78
N HIS A 597 -17.71 -0.07 3.64
CA HIS A 597 -16.69 -0.49 4.62
C HIS A 597 -15.41 -1.00 3.94
N ILE A 598 -15.56 -1.82 2.89
CA ILE A 598 -14.43 -2.30 2.09
C ILE A 598 -13.74 -1.13 1.36
N GLY A 599 -14.52 -0.13 0.91
CA GLY A 599 -14.03 1.09 0.27
C GLY A 599 -13.19 1.93 1.22
N ASP A 600 -13.70 2.25 2.40
CA ASP A 600 -12.98 3.00 3.42
C ASP A 600 -11.71 2.26 3.86
N ARG A 601 -11.75 0.92 3.93
CA ARG A 601 -10.58 0.10 4.24
C ARG A 601 -9.50 0.22 3.17
N SER A 602 -9.85 0.19 1.89
CA SER A 602 -8.87 0.32 0.80
C SER A 602 -8.24 1.72 0.78
N LEU A 603 -9.02 2.77 1.01
CA LEU A 603 -8.54 4.16 1.11
C LEU A 603 -7.60 4.35 2.32
N THR A 604 -7.95 3.74 3.46
CA THR A 604 -7.12 3.80 4.67
C THR A 604 -5.76 3.15 4.44
N LEU A 605 -5.75 1.95 3.83
CA LEU A 605 -4.52 1.20 3.60
C LEU A 605 -3.63 1.84 2.53
N VAL A 606 -4.19 2.30 1.40
CA VAL A 606 -3.38 2.96 0.37
C VAL A 606 -2.72 4.24 0.92
N ASN A 607 -3.46 5.03 1.71
CA ASN A 607 -2.91 6.21 2.37
C ASN A 607 -1.79 5.85 3.35
N ALA A 608 -2.00 4.83 4.19
CA ALA A 608 -1.01 4.38 5.16
C ALA A 608 0.27 3.86 4.49
N PHE A 609 0.16 3.05 3.43
CA PHE A 609 1.33 2.53 2.71
C PHE A 609 2.14 3.63 2.04
N LEU A 610 1.48 4.58 1.35
CA LEU A 610 2.17 5.70 0.71
C LEU A 610 2.85 6.64 1.72
N ASP A 611 2.21 6.85 2.87
CA ASP A 611 2.75 7.64 3.98
C ASP A 611 3.99 6.96 4.59
N GLU A 612 3.94 5.66 4.89
CA GLU A 612 5.09 4.91 5.42
C GLU A 612 6.26 4.80 4.44
N MET A 613 5.99 4.56 3.15
CA MET A 613 7.02 4.60 2.09
C MET A 613 7.74 5.96 2.08
N SER A 614 6.98 7.04 2.17
CA SER A 614 7.53 8.40 2.13
C SER A 614 8.28 8.76 3.41
N LYS A 615 7.80 8.30 4.57
CA LYS A 615 8.51 8.44 5.85
C LYS A 615 9.85 7.73 5.83
N GLU A 616 9.91 6.52 5.28
CA GLU A 616 11.16 5.76 5.22
C GLU A 616 12.17 6.41 4.26
N ALA A 617 11.73 6.86 3.09
CA ALA A 617 12.57 7.64 2.19
C ALA A 617 13.12 8.90 2.89
N LYS A 618 12.25 9.65 3.58
CA LYS A 618 12.63 10.83 4.38
C LYS A 618 13.62 10.47 5.51
N ASN A 619 13.49 9.31 6.16
CA ASN A 619 14.44 8.85 7.19
C ASN A 619 15.82 8.58 6.58
N ILE A 620 15.87 7.86 5.45
CA ILE A 620 17.12 7.56 4.74
C ILE A 620 17.80 8.87 4.28
N ILE A 621 17.04 9.78 3.67
CA ILE A 621 17.52 11.10 3.24
C ILE A 621 18.06 11.89 4.42
N THR A 622 17.36 11.87 5.56
CA THR A 622 17.83 12.54 6.79
C THR A 622 19.21 12.04 7.19
N THR A 623 19.41 10.73 7.25
CA THR A 623 20.70 10.13 7.62
C THR A 623 21.79 10.50 6.61
N ILE A 624 21.47 10.52 5.31
CA ILE A 624 22.40 10.97 4.27
C ILE A 624 22.77 12.44 4.48
N CYS A 625 21.80 13.31 4.80
CA CYS A 625 22.05 14.71 5.11
C CYS A 625 22.96 14.86 6.33
N ASP A 626 22.75 14.10 7.40
CA ASP A 626 23.56 14.17 8.63
C ASP A 626 25.02 13.75 8.38
N GLU A 627 25.22 12.69 7.59
CA GLU A 627 26.57 12.25 7.15
C GLU A 627 27.24 13.30 6.26
N GLN A 628 26.50 13.92 5.33
CA GLN A 628 27.02 14.98 4.46
C GLN A 628 27.33 16.27 5.23
N CYS A 629 26.52 16.64 6.22
CA CYS A 629 26.82 17.74 7.13
C CYS A 629 28.10 17.46 7.93
N THR A 630 28.28 16.23 8.40
CA THR A 630 29.51 15.80 9.10
C THR A 630 30.74 15.89 8.20
N MET A 631 30.62 15.49 6.92
CA MET A 631 31.70 15.62 5.94
C MET A 631 31.99 17.10 5.62
N SER A 632 30.96 17.93 5.49
CA SER A 632 31.11 19.37 5.29
C SER A 632 31.77 20.06 6.50
N ASP A 633 31.44 19.66 7.73
CA ASP A 633 32.07 20.19 8.94
C ASP A 633 33.58 19.95 8.92
N ARG A 634 34.04 18.77 8.47
CA ARG A 634 35.48 18.45 8.37
C ARG A 634 36.25 19.36 7.40
N LEU A 635 35.56 20.06 6.50
CA LEU A 635 36.16 21.03 5.57
C LEU A 635 36.33 22.43 6.20
N LEU A 636 35.75 22.67 7.38
CA LEU A 636 35.82 23.98 8.03
C LEU A 636 37.26 24.31 8.47
N PRO A 637 37.65 25.61 8.44
CA PRO A 637 39.00 26.05 8.78
C PRO A 637 39.50 25.59 10.16
N LYS A 638 38.59 25.40 11.13
CA LYS A 638 38.90 24.91 12.49
C LYS A 638 39.68 23.59 12.50
N HIS A 639 39.43 22.70 11.53
CA HIS A 639 40.12 21.41 11.43
C HIS A 639 41.52 21.50 10.83
N SER A 640 41.90 22.67 10.29
CA SER A 640 43.26 22.94 9.81
C SER A 640 44.24 23.29 10.94
N ALA A 641 43.74 23.71 12.11
CA ALA A 641 44.58 24.17 13.23
C ALA A 641 45.59 23.10 13.73
N PRO A 642 45.22 21.81 13.91
CA PRO A 642 46.18 20.77 14.29
C PRO A 642 47.28 20.57 13.23
N HIS A 643 46.94 20.68 11.94
CA HIS A 643 47.92 20.58 10.86
C HIS A 643 48.89 21.76 10.87
N MET A 644 48.39 22.98 11.08
CA MET A 644 49.24 24.17 11.21
C MET A 644 50.14 24.08 12.45
N ALA A 645 49.63 23.59 13.58
CA ALA A 645 50.41 23.39 14.80
C ALA A 645 51.52 22.34 14.59
N LEU A 646 51.23 21.22 13.94
CA LEU A 646 52.21 20.21 13.56
C LEU A 646 53.28 20.77 12.61
N LEU A 647 52.88 21.53 11.59
CA LEU A 647 53.82 22.19 10.67
C LEU A 647 54.70 23.21 11.40
N ALA A 648 54.13 24.01 12.30
CA ALA A 648 54.87 24.96 13.12
C ALA A 648 55.84 24.26 14.09
N MET A 649 55.44 23.12 14.68
CA MET A 649 56.31 22.28 15.50
C MET A 649 57.44 21.64 14.68
N HIS A 650 57.16 21.14 13.47
CA HIS A 650 58.16 20.60 12.56
C HIS A 650 59.15 21.69 12.09
N GLN A 651 58.67 22.90 11.80
CA GLN A 651 59.54 24.05 11.46
C GLN A 651 60.39 24.50 12.66
N ARG A 652 59.85 24.46 13.89
CA ARG A 652 60.62 24.72 15.12
C ARG A 652 61.68 23.64 15.36
N LYS A 653 61.35 22.35 15.17
CA LYS A 653 62.30 21.22 15.28
C LYS A 653 63.42 21.30 14.25
N GLN A 654 63.11 21.61 12.98
CA GLN A 654 64.12 21.82 11.93
C GLN A 654 65.02 23.05 12.20
N ARG A 655 64.54 24.07 12.91
CA ARG A 655 65.35 25.22 13.35
C ARG A 655 66.27 24.88 14.52
N THR A 656 65.89 23.98 15.42
CA THR A 656 66.74 23.50 16.54
C THR A 656 67.73 22.41 16.12
N ASP A 657 67.41 21.55 15.15
CA ASP A 657 68.25 20.43 14.70
C ASP A 657 69.45 20.84 13.80
N LYS A 658 69.62 22.14 13.52
CA LYS A 658 70.87 22.65 12.91
C LYS A 658 72.02 22.82 13.92
N LYS A 659 71.82 22.57 15.22
CA LYS A 659 72.87 22.74 16.23
C LYS A 659 73.35 21.51 16.97
N HIS A 660 72.67 20.36 16.95
CA HIS A 660 73.19 19.12 17.57
C HIS A 660 72.85 17.89 16.72
N ARG A 661 73.81 17.43 15.92
CA ARG A 661 73.87 16.05 15.42
C ARG A 661 74.95 15.31 16.19
N GLN A 662 74.55 14.49 17.17
CA GLN A 662 75.23 13.22 17.47
C GLN A 662 74.38 12.38 18.44
N GLY A 663 74.07 11.16 18.00
CA GLY A 663 73.78 10.01 18.87
C GLY A 663 72.34 9.85 19.34
N GLY A 664 71.74 8.70 19.05
CA GLY A 664 70.61 8.16 19.83
C GLY A 664 69.39 7.76 19.00
N SER A 665 69.36 6.48 18.63
CA SER A 665 68.20 5.74 18.15
C SER A 665 67.09 5.63 19.21
N GLY A 666 65.83 5.68 18.77
CA GLY A 666 64.67 5.15 19.49
C GLY A 666 63.74 6.21 20.07
N GLY A 667 62.55 6.35 19.50
CA GLY A 667 61.49 7.19 20.09
C GLY A 667 60.35 7.48 19.13
N SER A 668 59.32 6.62 19.19
CA SER A 668 57.90 6.86 18.84
C SER A 668 57.57 7.59 17.54
N GLN A 669 57.04 6.81 16.58
CA GLN A 669 56.20 7.33 15.50
C GLN A 669 55.09 8.22 16.10
N PRO A 670 54.93 9.48 15.65
CA PRO A 670 53.77 10.28 16.00
C PRO A 670 52.53 9.64 15.36
N ASN A 671 51.48 9.51 16.17
CA ASN A 671 50.13 9.05 15.85
C ASN A 671 49.72 9.17 14.38
N ALA A 672 49.10 8.09 13.87
CA ALA A 672 48.55 7.93 12.53
C ALA A 672 47.95 9.23 11.95
N PRO A 673 48.18 9.54 10.67
CA PRO A 673 47.53 10.67 10.03
C PRO A 673 46.02 10.48 10.12
N ARG A 674 45.30 11.45 10.70
CA ARG A 674 43.85 11.57 10.50
C ARG A 674 43.60 11.51 9.00
N ASP A 675 42.69 10.63 8.58
CA ASP A 675 42.29 10.52 7.19
C ASP A 675 41.87 11.90 6.67
N LYS A 676 42.53 12.36 5.60
CA LYS A 676 42.23 13.64 4.98
C LYS A 676 40.84 13.57 4.33
N PRO A 677 40.06 14.66 4.30
CA PRO A 677 38.81 14.70 3.54
C PRO A 677 39.04 14.20 2.10
N GLY A 678 38.18 13.30 1.62
CA GLY A 678 38.31 12.59 0.35
C GLY A 678 38.84 11.16 0.48
N ALA A 679 39.47 10.79 1.60
CA ALA A 679 39.92 9.42 1.84
C ALA A 679 38.73 8.44 1.97
N GLU A 680 37.62 8.89 2.56
CA GLU A 680 36.37 8.13 2.66
C GLU A 680 35.76 7.81 1.30
N SER A 681 36.08 8.59 0.27
CA SER A 681 35.62 8.39 -1.11
C SER A 681 36.56 7.50 -1.95
N TYR A 682 37.76 7.18 -1.46
CA TYR A 682 38.72 6.33 -2.17
C TYR A 682 38.33 4.84 -2.03
N ARG A 683 37.45 4.38 -2.93
CA ARG A 683 36.99 2.99 -2.95
C ARG A 683 38.02 2.04 -3.55
N ARG A 684 38.38 0.99 -2.81
CA ARG A 684 39.24 -0.10 -3.29
C ARG A 684 38.48 -1.26 -3.93
N THR A 685 37.35 -1.65 -3.34
CA THR A 685 36.47 -2.73 -3.83
C THR A 685 34.99 -2.35 -3.63
N ARG A 686 34.08 -2.92 -4.44
CA ARG A 686 32.62 -2.77 -4.29
C ARG A 686 31.99 -3.84 -3.39
N GLU A 687 32.75 -4.86 -3.00
CA GLU A 687 32.30 -5.90 -2.06
C GLU A 687 32.17 -5.35 -0.64
N GLU A 688 33.01 -4.36 -0.29
CA GLU A 688 32.95 -3.63 0.98
C GLU A 688 32.01 -2.42 0.84
N LEU A 689 30.76 -2.61 1.29
CA LEU A 689 29.74 -1.56 1.29
C LEU A 689 29.90 -0.67 2.53
N SER A 690 30.16 0.62 2.30
CA SER A 690 30.13 1.65 3.33
C SER A 690 28.69 1.93 3.79
N THR A 691 28.52 2.65 4.90
CA THR A 691 27.21 3.12 5.35
C THR A 691 26.51 3.95 4.26
N MET A 692 27.25 4.85 3.61
CA MET A 692 26.73 5.67 2.52
C MET A 692 26.27 4.84 1.32
N ASP A 693 26.95 3.72 1.01
CA ASP A 693 26.51 2.83 -0.06
C ASP A 693 25.15 2.20 0.25
N LYS A 694 25.00 1.68 1.48
CA LYS A 694 23.75 1.05 1.92
C LYS A 694 22.58 2.05 1.89
N LEU A 695 22.82 3.28 2.35
CA LEU A 695 21.82 4.35 2.33
C LEU A 695 21.44 4.75 0.90
N HIS A 696 22.40 4.95 0.00
CA HIS A 696 22.11 5.29 -1.39
C HIS A 696 21.40 4.16 -2.14
N MET A 697 21.79 2.89 -1.90
CA MET A 697 21.09 1.74 -2.46
C MET A 697 19.64 1.69 -1.99
N ALA A 698 19.39 1.78 -0.67
CA ALA A 698 18.04 1.78 -0.12
C ALA A 698 17.20 2.96 -0.64
N LEU A 699 17.79 4.16 -0.72
CA LEU A 699 17.12 5.34 -1.28
C LEU A 699 16.75 5.12 -2.74
N THR A 700 17.68 4.64 -3.57
CA THR A 700 17.45 4.47 -5.01
C THR A 700 16.31 3.47 -5.28
N GLU A 701 16.29 2.34 -4.56
CA GLU A 701 15.23 1.34 -4.74
C GLU A 701 13.86 1.86 -4.28
N LEU A 702 13.80 2.54 -3.14
CA LEU A 702 12.53 3.11 -2.65
C LEU A 702 12.05 4.28 -3.52
N CYS A 703 12.96 5.12 -4.00
CA CYS A 703 12.66 6.18 -4.96
C CYS A 703 12.14 5.63 -6.28
N PHE A 704 12.66 4.50 -6.77
CA PHE A 704 12.09 3.82 -7.94
C PHE A 704 10.61 3.47 -7.68
N ALA A 705 10.30 2.88 -6.53
CA ALA A 705 8.93 2.51 -6.19
C ALA A 705 7.99 3.73 -6.09
N ILE A 706 8.42 4.80 -5.43
CA ILE A 706 7.63 6.06 -5.30
C ILE A 706 7.42 6.71 -6.69
N ASN A 707 8.41 6.61 -7.58
CA ASN A 707 8.38 7.24 -8.90
C ASN A 707 7.63 6.39 -9.95
N TYR A 708 7.40 5.10 -9.68
CA TYR A 708 6.86 4.11 -10.61
C TYR A 708 5.50 4.51 -11.20
N ALA A 709 4.54 4.88 -10.34
CA ALA A 709 3.23 5.34 -10.76
C ALA A 709 3.08 6.84 -10.49
N SER A 710 2.65 7.61 -11.49
CA SER A 710 2.32 9.03 -11.31
C SER A 710 1.07 9.22 -10.45
N SER A 711 0.10 8.31 -10.60
CA SER A 711 -1.15 8.30 -9.85
C SER A 711 -1.64 6.87 -9.65
N ILE A 712 -2.32 6.64 -8.53
CA ILE A 712 -2.98 5.37 -8.18
C ILE A 712 -4.46 5.66 -7.98
N HIS A 713 -5.31 4.89 -8.64
CA HIS A 713 -6.77 5.05 -8.56
C HIS A 713 -7.34 3.96 -7.64
N VAL A 714 -7.97 4.38 -6.53
CA VAL A 714 -8.61 3.48 -5.56
C VAL A 714 -9.98 4.03 -5.23
N TRP A 715 -11.04 3.27 -5.55
CA TRP A 715 -12.44 3.61 -5.27
C TRP A 715 -12.77 5.09 -5.57
N GLU A 716 -12.65 5.49 -6.84
CA GLU A 716 -12.87 6.87 -7.34
C GLU A 716 -11.94 7.96 -6.79
N HIS A 717 -10.97 7.62 -5.94
CA HIS A 717 -9.96 8.55 -5.42
C HIS A 717 -8.63 8.37 -6.15
N THR A 718 -7.93 9.48 -6.35
CA THR A 718 -6.61 9.51 -6.99
C THR A 718 -5.55 9.87 -5.96
N PHE A 719 -4.56 8.99 -5.80
CA PHE A 719 -3.41 9.18 -4.91
C PHE A 719 -2.15 9.43 -5.73
N ALA A 720 -1.34 10.42 -5.33
CA ALA A 720 -0.09 10.75 -6.00
C ALA A 720 1.10 10.45 -5.07
N PRO A 721 1.81 9.32 -5.24
CA PRO A 721 2.90 8.90 -4.33
C PRO A 721 3.98 9.98 -4.11
N ARG A 722 4.30 10.75 -5.15
CA ARG A 722 5.35 11.78 -5.11
C ARG A 722 5.00 12.96 -4.20
N GLU A 723 3.72 13.29 -4.07
CA GLU A 723 3.26 14.40 -3.20
C GLU A 723 3.43 14.06 -1.72
N TYR A 724 3.25 12.79 -1.32
CA TYR A 724 3.54 12.34 0.04
C TYR A 724 5.02 12.56 0.39
N LEU A 725 5.93 12.19 -0.51
CA LEU A 725 7.36 12.43 -0.31
C LEU A 725 7.67 13.92 -0.22
N ALA A 726 7.16 14.74 -1.15
CA ALA A 726 7.37 16.19 -1.16
C ALA A 726 6.94 16.83 0.18
N GLN A 727 5.76 16.47 0.69
CA GLN A 727 5.25 16.96 1.97
C GLN A 727 6.13 16.53 3.17
N HIS A 728 6.61 15.28 3.18
CA HIS A 728 7.51 14.80 4.23
C HIS A 728 8.87 15.49 4.19
N LEU A 729 9.41 15.77 3.00
CA LEU A 729 10.66 16.51 2.84
C LEU A 729 10.53 17.96 3.30
N GLU A 730 9.43 18.64 2.94
CA GLU A 730 9.15 20.01 3.41
C GLU A 730 9.14 20.08 4.95
N ASN A 731 8.34 19.21 5.58
CA ASN A 731 8.22 19.16 7.04
C ASN A 731 9.54 18.79 7.71
N ARG A 732 10.29 17.82 7.15
CA ARG A 732 11.57 17.40 7.73
C ARG A 732 12.64 18.47 7.60
N PHE A 733 12.70 19.15 6.45
CA PHE A 733 13.68 20.20 6.19
C PHE A 733 13.43 21.38 7.12
N ASN A 734 12.17 21.82 7.30
CA ASN A 734 11.83 22.87 8.26
C ASN A 734 12.32 22.52 9.68
N LYS A 735 11.99 21.31 10.17
CA LYS A 735 12.46 20.84 11.49
C LYS A 735 13.98 20.71 11.58
N ALA A 736 14.64 20.29 10.50
CA ALA A 736 16.10 20.15 10.46
C ALA A 736 16.78 21.52 10.58
N LEU A 737 16.29 22.53 9.85
CA LEU A 737 16.82 23.90 9.89
C LEU A 737 16.82 24.47 11.31
N VAL A 738 15.69 24.39 12.01
CA VAL A 738 15.58 24.85 13.41
C VAL A 738 16.44 24.00 14.35
N GLY A 739 16.47 22.68 14.15
CA GLY A 739 17.32 21.77 14.93
C GLY A 739 18.82 22.09 14.80
N MET A 740 19.29 22.42 13.60
CA MET A 740 20.69 22.77 13.32
C MET A 740 21.12 24.09 13.95
N VAL A 741 20.19 24.97 14.36
CA VAL A 741 20.51 26.18 15.13
C VAL A 741 21.09 25.82 16.51
N MET A 742 20.77 24.63 17.04
CA MET A 742 21.27 24.13 18.33
C MET A 742 21.07 25.11 19.49
N PHE A 743 19.99 25.89 19.46
CA PHE A 743 19.72 26.88 20.50
C PHE A 743 19.31 26.20 21.81
N ASN A 744 20.10 26.40 22.86
CA ASN A 744 19.79 25.94 24.21
C ASN A 744 19.43 27.13 25.11
N PRO A 745 18.16 27.23 25.57
CA PRO A 745 17.73 28.31 26.46
C PRO A 745 18.47 28.38 27.81
N GLU A 746 18.96 27.23 28.32
CA GLU A 746 19.61 27.14 29.63
C GLU A 746 21.10 27.52 29.57
N SER A 747 21.84 27.03 28.57
CA SER A 747 23.26 27.34 28.39
C SER A 747 23.50 28.61 27.56
N HIS A 748 22.46 29.15 26.93
CA HIS A 748 22.54 30.24 25.95
C HIS A 748 23.47 29.94 24.77
N GLU A 749 23.69 28.66 24.46
CA GLU A 749 24.46 28.22 23.30
C GLU A 749 23.60 28.30 22.03
N ILE A 750 24.24 28.67 20.93
CA ILE A 750 23.64 28.70 19.59
C ILE A 750 24.75 28.38 18.57
N ALA A 751 24.40 27.76 17.45
CA ALA A 751 25.33 27.48 16.36
C ALA A 751 25.86 28.79 15.75
N LYS A 752 27.12 28.79 15.30
CA LYS A 752 27.68 29.92 14.54
C LYS A 752 26.95 30.04 13.20
N PRO A 753 26.59 31.25 12.76
CA PRO A 753 25.94 31.46 11.47
C PRO A 753 26.67 30.79 10.28
N SER A 754 28.00 30.82 10.24
CA SER A 754 28.79 30.19 9.17
C SER A 754 28.73 28.66 9.17
N GLU A 755 28.77 28.04 10.35
CA GLU A 755 28.65 26.58 10.52
C GLU A 755 27.24 26.11 10.17
N LEU A 756 26.22 26.85 10.61
CA LEU A 756 24.83 26.60 10.25
C LEU A 756 24.65 26.71 8.72
N LEU A 757 25.12 27.80 8.10
CA LEU A 757 25.03 27.98 6.65
C LEU A 757 25.70 26.85 5.86
N SER A 758 26.89 26.40 6.29
CA SER A 758 27.57 25.26 5.67
C SER A 758 26.72 23.98 5.75
N SER A 759 26.05 23.76 6.89
CA SER A 759 25.21 22.58 7.10
C SER A 759 23.92 22.67 6.26
N VAL A 760 23.30 23.85 6.19
CA VAL A 760 22.14 24.10 5.32
C VAL A 760 22.48 23.86 3.85
N GLN A 761 23.63 24.34 3.39
CA GLN A 761 24.08 24.12 2.02
C GLN A 761 24.33 22.63 1.71
N ALA A 762 24.94 21.89 2.63
CA ALA A 762 25.11 20.44 2.50
C ALA A 762 23.75 19.73 2.43
N TYR A 763 22.82 20.10 3.30
CA TYR A 763 21.45 19.56 3.30
C TYR A 763 20.72 19.83 1.98
N MET A 764 20.79 21.06 1.48
CA MET A 764 20.21 21.44 0.19
C MET A 764 20.85 20.68 -0.97
N SER A 765 22.16 20.46 -0.94
CA SER A 765 22.84 19.68 -1.98
C SER A 765 22.34 18.24 -2.05
N VAL A 766 22.08 17.60 -0.90
CA VAL A 766 21.49 16.26 -0.85
C VAL A 766 20.06 16.28 -1.38
N LEU A 767 19.24 17.24 -0.94
CA LEU A 767 17.86 17.35 -1.38
C LEU A 767 17.76 17.57 -2.89
N GLN A 768 18.59 18.45 -3.46
CA GLN A 768 18.66 18.64 -4.91
C GLN A 768 19.05 17.36 -5.65
N GLY A 769 19.93 16.54 -5.06
CA GLY A 769 20.33 15.25 -5.62
C GLY A 769 19.18 14.24 -5.77
N ILE A 770 18.11 14.38 -4.97
CA ILE A 770 16.93 13.50 -5.03
C ILE A 770 16.19 13.64 -6.36
N GLU A 771 16.25 14.81 -7.02
CA GLU A 771 15.58 15.03 -8.32
C GLU A 771 16.06 14.04 -9.40
N ASN A 772 17.27 13.50 -9.26
CA ASN A 772 17.81 12.48 -10.16
C ASN A 772 17.09 11.12 -10.02
N HIS A 773 16.42 10.88 -8.90
CA HIS A 773 15.80 9.60 -8.54
C HIS A 773 14.27 9.67 -8.55
N VAL A 774 13.69 10.80 -8.14
CA VAL A 774 12.24 11.03 -8.11
C VAL A 774 11.94 12.40 -8.71
N HIS A 775 10.92 12.46 -9.56
CA HIS A 775 10.43 13.73 -10.12
C HIS A 775 9.64 14.52 -9.06
N VAL A 776 10.34 15.05 -8.06
CA VAL A 776 9.83 15.99 -7.06
C VAL A 776 10.40 17.37 -7.35
N ASP A 777 9.58 18.42 -7.26
CA ASP A 777 10.04 19.80 -7.37
C ASP A 777 10.71 20.24 -6.06
N VAL A 778 12.01 20.02 -5.94
CA VAL A 778 12.78 20.39 -4.74
C VAL A 778 12.93 21.90 -4.64
N THR A 779 12.90 22.62 -5.76
CA THR A 779 12.91 24.09 -5.77
C THR A 779 11.71 24.65 -5.03
N ARG A 780 10.51 24.07 -5.24
CA ARG A 780 9.31 24.43 -4.47
C ARG A 780 9.48 24.13 -2.98
N VAL A 781 10.06 22.98 -2.63
CA VAL A 781 10.35 22.64 -1.21
C VAL A 781 11.28 23.69 -0.58
N PHE A 782 12.35 24.09 -1.26
CA PHE A 782 13.26 25.14 -0.79
C PHE A 782 12.55 26.48 -0.61
N ASN A 783 11.77 26.90 -1.60
CA ASN A 783 11.05 28.16 -1.55
C ASN A 783 10.07 28.20 -0.37
N ASN A 784 9.33 27.12 -0.14
CA ASN A 784 8.38 27.04 0.96
C ASN A 784 9.08 27.12 2.33
N VAL A 785 10.14 26.33 2.52
CA VAL A 785 10.79 26.21 3.84
C VAL A 785 11.69 27.40 4.14
N LEU A 786 12.61 27.76 3.24
CA LEU A 786 13.62 28.79 3.51
C LEU A 786 12.98 30.17 3.66
N LEU A 787 11.95 30.48 2.87
CA LEU A 787 11.25 31.76 2.98
C LEU A 787 10.54 31.90 4.33
N GLN A 788 9.91 30.84 4.83
CA GLN A 788 9.28 30.84 6.15
C GLN A 788 10.30 31.12 7.26
N GLN A 789 11.51 30.58 7.15
CA GLN A 789 12.58 30.80 8.15
C GLN A 789 13.09 32.25 8.25
N THR A 790 12.75 33.09 7.27
CA THR A 790 13.05 34.54 7.30
C THR A 790 12.03 35.36 8.10
N GLN A 791 10.85 34.79 8.39
CA GLN A 791 9.78 35.45 9.15
C GLN A 791 9.97 35.24 10.65
N PRO A 792 9.28 35.99 11.54
CA PRO A 792 9.37 35.74 12.98
C PRO A 792 8.81 34.38 13.43
N GLN A 793 7.76 33.91 12.74
CA GLN A 793 7.12 32.62 12.97
C GLN A 793 6.89 31.93 11.62
N ASP A 794 6.94 30.60 11.61
CA ASP A 794 6.61 29.81 10.41
C ASP A 794 5.09 29.65 10.23
N SER A 795 4.65 28.90 9.20
CA SER A 795 3.22 28.70 8.95
C SER A 795 2.47 27.93 10.04
N HIS A 796 3.18 27.27 10.96
CA HIS A 796 2.62 26.52 12.08
C HIS A 796 2.67 27.32 13.40
N GLY A 797 3.24 28.53 13.38
CA GLY A 797 3.40 29.39 14.56
C GLY A 797 4.68 29.12 15.35
N ASP A 798 5.58 28.27 14.85
CA ASP A 798 6.83 27.93 15.52
C ASP A 798 7.91 29.00 15.31
N LYS A 799 8.86 29.09 16.25
CA LYS A 799 9.97 30.04 16.17
C LYS A 799 10.94 29.65 15.07
N THR A 800 11.30 30.62 14.25
CA THR A 800 12.23 30.46 13.11
C THR A 800 13.68 30.76 13.47
N ILE A 801 14.60 30.44 12.56
CA ILE A 801 16.01 30.88 12.60
C ILE A 801 16.11 32.39 12.85
N ALA A 802 15.34 33.21 12.13
CA ALA A 802 15.36 34.66 12.27
C ALA A 802 15.05 35.11 13.70
N THR A 803 14.04 34.52 14.33
CA THR A 803 13.67 34.82 15.72
C THR A 803 14.70 34.33 16.73
N LEU A 804 15.24 33.14 16.55
CA LEU A 804 16.23 32.56 17.46
C LEU A 804 17.52 33.40 17.50
N TYR A 805 18.08 33.73 16.34
CA TYR A 805 19.27 34.59 16.28
C TYR A 805 18.97 36.01 16.75
N THR A 806 17.83 36.60 16.37
CA THR A 806 17.47 37.95 16.81
C THR A 806 17.42 38.04 18.33
N ASN A 807 16.75 37.09 18.99
CA ASN A 807 16.70 37.03 20.44
C ASN A 807 18.08 36.79 21.06
N TRP A 808 18.89 35.89 20.49
CA TRP A 808 20.22 35.60 21.02
C TRP A 808 21.17 36.81 20.94
N TYR A 809 21.21 37.52 19.81
CA TYR A 809 22.04 38.71 19.68
C TYR A 809 21.63 39.81 20.68
N LEU A 810 20.34 40.00 20.91
CA LEU A 810 19.82 41.02 21.84
C LEU A 810 20.03 40.63 23.31
N GLU A 811 19.56 39.45 23.70
CA GLU A 811 19.49 39.04 25.11
C GLU A 811 20.79 38.44 25.64
N VAL A 812 21.66 37.93 24.76
CA VAL A 812 22.93 37.29 25.15
C VAL A 812 24.11 38.18 24.77
N LEU A 813 24.39 38.37 23.47
CA LEU A 813 25.60 39.06 23.02
C LEU A 813 25.61 40.54 23.46
N LEU A 814 24.63 41.34 23.05
CA LEU A 814 24.58 42.78 23.34
C LEU A 814 24.37 43.08 24.83
N ARG A 815 23.70 42.19 25.56
CA ARG A 815 23.57 42.29 27.01
C ARG A 815 24.91 42.10 27.72
N LYS A 816 25.76 41.17 27.26
CA LYS A 816 27.11 40.98 27.80
C LYS A 816 28.06 42.11 27.44
N VAL A 817 27.90 42.73 26.27
CA VAL A 817 28.60 43.99 25.93
C VAL A 817 28.21 45.09 26.92
N THR A 818 26.91 45.24 27.20
CA THR A 818 26.40 46.23 28.15
C THR A 818 26.87 45.98 29.59
N ALA A 819 27.07 44.71 29.97
CA ALA A 819 27.64 44.32 31.25
C ALA A 819 29.18 44.50 31.33
N GLY A 820 29.82 44.96 30.25
CA GLY A 820 31.24 45.27 30.21
C GLY A 820 32.15 44.05 30.00
N HIS A 821 31.62 42.91 29.57
CA HIS A 821 32.44 41.71 29.28
C HIS A 821 33.01 41.67 27.86
N MET A 822 32.50 42.51 26.97
CA MET A 822 32.87 42.57 25.55
C MET A 822 32.90 44.02 25.10
N CYS A 823 33.65 44.32 24.04
CA CYS A 823 33.65 45.63 23.40
C CYS A 823 33.61 45.51 21.88
N TYR A 824 33.09 46.54 21.21
CA TYR A 824 33.24 46.67 19.77
C TYR A 824 34.66 47.12 19.42
N SER A 825 35.32 46.41 18.51
CA SER A 825 36.63 46.80 17.97
C SER A 825 36.50 47.21 16.50
N PRO A 826 36.67 48.51 16.18
CA PRO A 826 36.66 48.97 14.79
C PRO A 826 37.78 48.34 13.95
N LEU A 827 38.92 48.00 14.56
CA LEU A 827 40.06 47.40 13.88
C LEU A 827 39.74 45.98 13.38
N HIS A 828 39.09 45.19 14.24
CA HIS A 828 38.67 43.82 13.90
C HIS A 828 37.31 43.77 13.19
N ARG A 829 36.58 44.90 13.12
CA ARG A 829 35.20 45.00 12.62
C ARG A 829 34.28 43.93 13.23
N ALA A 830 34.43 43.70 14.54
CA ALA A 830 33.71 42.68 15.29
C ALA A 830 33.59 43.08 16.77
N PHE A 831 32.75 42.37 17.52
CA PHE A 831 32.77 42.43 18.99
C PHE A 831 33.78 41.42 19.52
N VAL A 832 34.58 41.83 20.50
CA VAL A 832 35.71 41.09 21.06
C VAL A 832 35.52 40.91 22.56
N ASN A 833 35.89 39.74 23.08
CA ASN A 833 35.83 39.47 24.52
C ASN A 833 36.92 40.25 25.27
N LEU A 834 36.57 40.83 26.42
CA LEU A 834 37.52 41.47 27.31
C LEU A 834 38.04 40.46 28.35
N VAL A 835 39.34 40.54 28.65
CA VAL A 835 39.96 39.72 29.71
C VAL A 835 39.70 40.40 31.05
N HIS A 836 38.88 39.76 31.90
CA HIS A 836 38.63 40.21 33.28
C HIS A 836 39.38 39.32 34.29
N ASP A 837 40.10 39.94 35.24
CA ASP A 837 40.86 39.25 36.30
C ASP A 837 39.99 38.52 37.34
N GLY A 838 38.66 38.55 37.20
CA GLY A 838 37.69 38.01 38.16
C GLY A 838 36.79 36.92 37.59
N GLY A 839 37.34 35.77 37.21
CA GLY A 839 36.68 34.44 37.17
C GLY A 839 35.40 34.20 36.35
N GLN A 840 34.67 35.21 35.87
CA GLN A 840 33.47 35.05 35.04
C GLN A 840 33.88 34.83 33.58
N GLN A 841 34.07 33.56 33.20
CA GLN A 841 34.27 33.19 31.80
C GLN A 841 32.96 33.31 31.04
N VAL A 842 32.97 34.12 29.98
CA VAL A 842 31.90 34.11 28.97
C VAL A 842 32.00 32.78 28.23
N PRO A 843 30.89 32.02 28.07
CA PRO A 843 30.93 30.66 27.52
C PRO A 843 31.20 30.61 26.00
N PHE A 844 31.31 31.75 25.32
CA PHE A 844 31.56 31.85 23.89
C PHE A 844 32.48 33.03 23.53
N THR A 845 33.08 32.96 22.34
CA THR A 845 33.93 34.02 21.78
C THR A 845 33.10 34.94 20.88
N ALA A 846 32.92 36.21 21.23
CA ALA A 846 32.05 37.13 20.50
C ALA A 846 32.46 37.36 19.03
N GLU A 847 33.76 37.24 18.73
CA GLU A 847 34.30 37.37 17.37
C GLU A 847 33.72 36.32 16.43
N GLU A 848 33.52 35.10 16.94
CA GLU A 848 33.00 33.95 16.20
C GLU A 848 31.49 34.03 15.93
N PHE A 849 30.85 35.14 16.28
CA PHE A 849 29.42 35.41 16.03
C PHE A 849 29.14 36.80 15.44
N SER A 850 30.12 37.70 15.43
CA SER A 850 29.90 39.11 15.10
C SER A 850 30.90 39.72 14.14
N ASP A 851 31.87 38.93 13.66
CA ASP A 851 32.72 39.36 12.56
C ASP A 851 31.93 39.50 11.24
N VAL A 852 32.60 40.04 10.23
CA VAL A 852 31.97 40.30 8.93
C VAL A 852 31.51 39.00 8.25
N GLN A 853 32.23 37.89 8.42
CA GLN A 853 31.90 36.64 7.76
C GLN A 853 30.68 35.96 8.39
N GLU A 854 30.58 35.99 9.72
CA GLU A 854 29.44 35.48 10.46
C GLU A 854 28.18 36.29 10.17
N LEU A 855 28.27 37.62 10.13
CA LEU A 855 27.12 38.46 9.80
C LEU A 855 26.69 38.33 8.32
N ARG A 856 27.62 38.07 7.40
CA ARG A 856 27.27 37.72 6.01
C ARG A 856 26.55 36.36 5.95
N SER A 857 27.05 35.39 6.72
CA SER A 857 26.42 34.06 6.80
C SER A 857 25.02 34.14 7.40
N LEU A 858 24.82 34.97 8.43
CA LEU A 858 23.51 35.27 9.00
C LEU A 858 22.59 35.93 7.95
N ALA A 859 23.08 36.92 7.21
CA ALA A 859 22.31 37.61 6.18
C ALA A 859 21.90 36.69 5.02
N GLU A 860 22.73 35.71 4.64
CA GLU A 860 22.36 34.65 3.69
C GLU A 860 21.26 33.74 4.23
N LEU A 861 21.28 33.40 5.53
CA LEU A 861 20.30 32.51 6.16
C LEU A 861 18.92 33.17 6.34
N ILE A 862 18.88 34.41 6.85
CA ILE A 862 17.61 35.05 7.24
C ILE A 862 17.14 36.11 6.23
N GLY A 863 17.98 36.43 5.24
CA GLY A 863 17.66 37.30 4.12
C GLY A 863 17.26 38.74 4.51
N PRO A 864 16.74 39.53 3.55
CA PRO A 864 16.27 40.89 3.81
C PRO A 864 15.17 40.96 4.88
N TYR A 865 14.24 39.99 4.91
CA TYR A 865 13.12 39.99 5.85
C TYR A 865 13.60 39.79 7.29
N GLY A 866 14.42 38.77 7.54
CA GLY A 866 14.95 38.49 8.87
C GLY A 866 15.90 39.59 9.34
N MET A 867 16.75 40.12 8.45
CA MET A 867 17.63 41.24 8.80
C MET A 867 16.86 42.53 9.09
N LYS A 868 15.73 42.76 8.40
CA LYS A 868 14.81 43.85 8.73
C LYS A 868 14.18 43.64 10.11
N PHE A 869 13.73 42.43 10.43
CA PHE A 869 13.16 42.11 11.74
C PHE A 869 14.17 42.28 12.88
N LEU A 870 15.40 41.78 12.70
CA LEU A 870 16.52 42.03 13.61
C LEU A 870 16.72 43.54 13.84
N ASN A 871 16.70 44.30 12.74
CA ASN A 871 16.88 45.74 12.77
C ASN A 871 15.76 46.49 13.51
N GLU A 872 14.50 46.11 13.29
CA GLU A 872 13.34 46.67 14.01
C GLU A 872 13.46 46.39 15.52
N SER A 873 13.90 45.18 15.88
CA SER A 873 14.12 44.79 17.28
C SER A 873 15.25 45.61 17.93
N LEU A 874 16.38 45.81 17.23
CA LEU A 874 17.47 46.68 17.69
C LEU A 874 16.98 48.14 17.88
N MET A 875 16.18 48.66 16.95
CA MET A 875 15.60 50.00 17.05
C MET A 875 14.65 50.14 18.22
N TRP A 876 13.87 49.10 18.53
CA TRP A 876 13.00 49.09 19.69
C TRP A 876 13.79 49.25 21.00
N HIS A 877 14.91 48.53 21.15
CA HIS A 877 15.80 48.70 22.31
C HIS A 877 16.41 50.11 22.40
N ILE A 878 16.81 50.70 21.26
CA ILE A 878 17.30 52.08 21.23
C ILE A 878 16.20 53.07 21.64
N ALA A 879 14.97 52.91 21.13
CA ALA A 879 13.85 53.76 21.50
C ALA A 879 13.57 53.69 23.01
N SER A 880 13.69 52.51 23.62
CA SER A 880 13.60 52.33 25.07
C SER A 880 14.70 53.11 25.82
N GLN A 881 15.96 53.01 25.39
CA GLN A 881 17.05 53.78 26.00
C GLN A 881 16.88 55.30 25.83
N VAL A 882 16.42 55.76 24.66
CA VAL A 882 16.13 57.17 24.39
C VAL A 882 14.96 57.67 25.24
N GLY A 883 13.94 56.83 25.48
CA GLY A 883 12.84 57.13 26.38
C GLY A 883 13.33 57.41 27.80
N GLU A 884 14.22 56.57 28.32
CA GLU A 884 14.86 56.76 29.63
C GLU A 884 15.77 58.01 29.67
N LEU A 885 16.55 58.25 28.61
CA LEU A 885 17.36 59.47 28.49
C LEU A 885 16.52 60.73 28.52
N LYS A 886 15.38 60.75 27.81
CA LYS A 886 14.44 61.89 27.82
C LYS A 886 13.91 62.17 29.23
N LYS A 887 13.60 61.13 30.02
CA LYS A 887 13.19 61.29 31.43
C LYS A 887 14.29 61.98 32.25
N ILE A 888 15.55 61.57 32.07
CA ILE A 888 16.70 62.18 32.76
C ILE A 888 16.88 63.64 32.34
N VAL A 889 16.77 63.94 31.04
CA VAL A 889 16.87 65.32 30.51
C VAL A 889 15.76 66.20 31.08
N LEU A 890 14.52 65.71 31.12
CA LEU A 890 13.38 66.46 31.68
C LEU A 890 13.55 66.75 33.18
N GLN A 891 14.10 65.79 33.95
CA GLN A 891 14.38 65.98 35.37
C GLN A 891 15.46 67.04 35.64
N ASN A 892 16.33 67.32 34.67
CA ASN A 892 17.43 68.29 34.80
C ASN A 892 17.27 69.50 33.86
N ARG A 893 16.05 69.72 33.32
CA ARG A 893 15.78 70.69 32.25
C ARG A 893 16.32 72.09 32.56
N ASP A 894 16.01 72.63 33.73
CA ASP A 894 16.34 74.02 34.07
C ASP A 894 17.85 74.24 34.13
N ILE A 895 18.57 73.29 34.74
CA ILE A 895 20.04 73.32 34.82
C ILE A 895 20.66 73.20 33.42
N LEU A 896 20.11 72.31 32.57
CA LEU A 896 20.61 72.12 31.20
C LEU A 896 20.37 73.35 30.30
N VAL A 897 19.25 74.06 30.48
CA VAL A 897 18.97 75.32 29.79
C VAL A 897 19.94 76.42 30.24
N GLU A 898 20.18 76.55 31.56
CA GLU A 898 21.17 77.50 32.09
C GLU A 898 22.60 77.21 31.60
N LEU A 899 22.99 75.93 31.54
CA LEU A 899 24.27 75.50 30.96
C LEU A 899 24.37 75.86 29.47
N ARG A 900 23.29 75.68 28.71
CA ARG A 900 23.26 76.03 27.28
C ARG A 900 23.33 77.55 27.05
N SER A 901 22.78 78.37 27.94
CA SER A 901 22.79 79.83 27.82
C SER A 901 24.05 80.52 28.37
N ASN A 902 24.87 79.83 29.16
CA ASN A 902 26.09 80.38 29.78
C ASN A 902 27.35 79.60 29.38
N TYR A 903 27.38 78.97 28.19
CA TYR A 903 28.50 78.15 27.71
C TYR A 903 29.82 78.92 27.59
N ASP A 904 29.76 80.26 27.52
CA ASP A 904 30.86 81.20 27.40
C ASP A 904 31.42 81.67 28.75
N LYS A 905 30.85 81.25 29.89
CA LYS A 905 31.23 81.67 31.25
C LYS A 905 31.78 80.49 32.08
N PRO A 906 33.10 80.27 32.14
CA PRO A 906 33.71 79.08 32.74
C PRO A 906 33.39 78.85 34.22
N GLU A 907 33.32 79.92 35.02
CA GLU A 907 33.03 79.81 36.46
C GLU A 907 31.57 79.41 36.72
N GLN A 908 30.64 80.03 36.01
CA GLN A 908 29.22 79.70 36.08
C GLN A 908 28.95 78.28 35.57
N MET A 909 29.60 77.87 34.48
CA MET A 909 29.55 76.50 33.96
C MET A 909 30.02 75.47 35.00
N ARG A 910 31.11 75.75 35.72
CA ARG A 910 31.64 74.87 36.77
C ARG A 910 30.66 74.72 37.93
N GLU A 911 30.01 75.80 38.35
CA GLU A 911 29.00 75.75 39.41
C GLU A 911 27.73 75.01 38.98
N LEU A 912 27.24 75.26 37.77
CA LEU A 912 26.06 74.58 37.21
C LEU A 912 26.32 73.08 37.01
N PHE A 913 27.53 72.70 36.57
CA PHE A 913 27.91 71.30 36.46
C PHE A 913 28.02 70.60 37.82
N LYS A 914 28.52 71.28 38.87
CA LYS A 914 28.49 70.77 40.24
C LYS A 914 27.06 70.50 40.75
N LYS A 915 26.06 71.26 40.29
CA LYS A 915 24.64 70.98 40.63
C LYS A 915 24.17 69.64 40.06
N LEU A 916 24.65 69.23 38.88
CA LEU A 916 24.41 67.91 38.28
C LEU A 916 25.17 66.78 39.01
N GLN A 917 26.26 67.09 39.73
CA GLN A 917 27.08 66.14 40.48
C GLN A 917 26.70 65.98 41.96
N ARG A 918 25.61 66.60 42.44
CA ARG A 918 25.13 66.38 43.81
C ARG A 918 24.79 64.90 44.02
N PRO A 919 24.93 64.31 45.23
CA PRO A 919 24.86 62.85 45.43
C PRO A 919 23.56 62.17 44.98
N ARG A 920 22.43 62.89 44.89
CA ARG A 920 21.18 62.38 44.29
C ARG A 920 21.12 62.47 42.75
N MET A 921 21.90 63.36 42.13
CA MET A 921 21.90 63.63 40.68
C MET A 921 23.16 63.15 39.95
N ALA A 922 24.26 62.84 40.65
CA ALA A 922 25.48 62.28 40.08
C ALA A 922 25.21 60.95 39.35
N GLN A 923 24.30 60.12 39.89
CA GLN A 923 23.82 58.90 39.24
C GLN A 923 23.15 59.17 37.89
N HIS A 924 22.58 60.36 37.66
CA HIS A 924 21.98 60.71 36.37
C HIS A 924 23.02 60.98 35.30
N VAL A 925 24.17 61.58 35.64
CA VAL A 925 25.26 61.84 34.68
C VAL A 925 25.88 60.53 34.20
N ASP A 926 26.18 59.62 35.13
CA ASP A 926 26.70 58.28 34.80
C ASP A 926 25.67 57.46 34.01
N SER A 927 24.38 57.57 34.37
CA SER A 927 23.30 56.91 33.62
C SER A 927 23.15 57.46 32.19
N VAL A 928 23.34 58.78 31.97
CA VAL A 928 23.32 59.35 30.62
C VAL A 928 24.47 58.77 29.78
N LEU A 929 25.69 58.75 30.32
CA LEU A 929 26.86 58.19 29.62
C LEU A 929 26.69 56.70 29.34
N GLN A 930 26.23 55.91 30.33
CA GLN A 930 25.99 54.49 30.17
C GLN A 930 24.93 54.22 29.09
N ARG A 931 23.79 54.91 29.12
CA ARG A 931 22.70 54.70 28.16
C ARG A 931 23.07 55.15 26.75
N MET A 932 23.76 56.29 26.60
CA MET A 932 24.30 56.72 25.31
C MET A 932 25.34 55.73 24.76
N THR A 933 26.15 55.12 25.63
CA THR A 933 27.10 54.07 25.25
C THR A 933 26.37 52.82 24.75
N ILE A 934 25.30 52.38 25.45
CA ILE A 934 24.45 51.26 24.99
C ILE A 934 23.85 51.56 23.62
N VAL A 935 23.32 52.77 23.40
CA VAL A 935 22.79 53.18 22.08
C VAL A 935 23.88 53.10 21.01
N GLY A 936 25.09 53.61 21.30
CA GLY A 936 26.23 53.52 20.39
C GLY A 936 26.60 52.08 20.04
N VAL A 937 26.68 51.20 21.04
CA VAL A 937 26.96 49.77 20.87
C VAL A 937 25.94 49.09 19.93
N ILE A 938 24.64 49.32 20.16
CA ILE A 938 23.58 48.74 19.33
C ILE A 938 23.66 49.26 17.89
N LEU A 939 23.96 50.57 17.71
CA LEU A 939 24.16 51.16 16.38
C LEU A 939 25.39 50.61 15.66
N CYS A 940 26.49 50.35 16.37
CA CYS A 940 27.67 49.70 15.81
C CYS A 940 27.33 48.29 15.31
N PHE A 941 26.64 47.48 16.12
CA PHE A 941 26.18 46.15 15.69
C PHE A 941 25.25 46.22 14.48
N ARG A 942 24.28 47.14 14.50
CA ARG A 942 23.41 47.39 13.34
C ARG A 942 24.20 47.72 12.08
N THR A 943 25.24 48.55 12.19
CA THR A 943 26.04 48.97 11.04
C THR A 943 26.75 47.77 10.41
N LEU A 944 27.39 46.92 11.22
CA LEU A 944 28.00 45.68 10.74
C LEU A 944 26.98 44.75 10.05
N ALA A 945 25.80 44.59 10.66
CA ALA A 945 24.73 43.76 10.12
C ALA A 945 24.20 44.28 8.76
N GLN A 946 24.05 45.60 8.62
CA GLN A 946 23.60 46.22 7.35
C GLN A 946 24.67 46.18 6.26
N GLU A 947 25.95 46.37 6.62
CA GLU A 947 27.08 46.21 5.70
C GLU A 947 27.14 44.77 5.18
N ALA A 948 27.03 43.78 6.07
CA ALA A 948 27.00 42.37 5.69
C ALA A 948 25.81 42.02 4.79
N LEU A 949 24.60 42.52 5.08
CA LEU A 949 23.44 42.34 4.21
C LEU A 949 23.67 42.97 2.83
N ASN A 950 24.20 44.19 2.77
CA ASN A 950 24.47 44.86 1.51
C ASN A 950 25.48 44.08 0.65
N ASP A 951 26.53 43.52 1.27
CA ASP A 951 27.50 42.67 0.59
C ASP A 951 26.82 41.43 -0.02
N VAL A 952 25.96 40.74 0.75
CA VAL A 952 25.21 39.56 0.28
C VAL A 952 24.26 39.91 -0.88
N LEU A 953 23.48 40.98 -0.75
CA LEU A 953 22.53 41.39 -1.79
C LEU A 953 23.23 41.87 -3.06
N SER A 954 24.43 42.43 -2.95
CA SER A 954 25.21 42.85 -4.12
C SER A 954 25.58 41.68 -5.03
N VAL A 955 25.76 40.49 -4.44
CA VAL A 955 26.05 39.25 -5.16
C VAL A 955 24.76 38.55 -5.61
N ARG A 956 23.74 38.48 -4.74
CA ARG A 956 22.51 37.70 -5.01
C ARG A 956 21.53 38.40 -5.95
N ILE A 957 21.40 39.71 -5.87
CA ILE A 957 20.42 40.51 -6.64
C ILE A 957 21.03 41.80 -7.20
N PRO A 958 22.14 41.72 -7.97
CA PRO A 958 22.90 42.90 -8.42
C PRO A 958 22.06 43.91 -9.19
N PHE A 959 21.13 43.45 -10.03
CA PHE A 959 20.27 44.33 -10.83
C PHE A 959 19.27 45.12 -9.99
N LEU A 960 18.66 44.49 -8.98
CA LEU A 960 17.74 45.17 -8.07
C LEU A 960 18.49 46.16 -7.19
N LEU A 961 19.64 45.75 -6.64
CA LEU A 961 20.43 46.63 -5.78
C LEU A 961 20.97 47.85 -6.55
N SER A 962 21.42 47.66 -7.80
CA SER A 962 21.84 48.78 -8.66
C SER A 962 20.71 49.76 -8.91
N SER A 963 19.48 49.26 -9.14
CA SER A 963 18.31 50.11 -9.38
C SER A 963 17.93 50.88 -8.10
N VAL A 964 18.00 50.24 -6.93
CA VAL A 964 17.75 50.87 -5.63
C VAL A 964 18.81 51.92 -5.31
N ALA A 965 20.08 51.63 -5.60
CA ALA A 965 21.18 52.56 -5.40
C ALA A 965 21.03 53.79 -6.31
N ASP A 966 20.72 53.57 -7.59
CA ASP A 966 20.45 54.64 -8.56
C ASP A 966 19.29 55.53 -8.10
N LEU A 967 18.17 54.93 -7.72
CA LEU A 967 17.02 55.67 -7.18
C LEU A 967 17.42 56.48 -5.94
N LYS A 968 18.14 55.88 -4.99
CA LYS A 968 18.59 56.56 -3.77
C LYS A 968 19.54 57.73 -4.07
N HIS A 969 20.43 57.60 -5.06
CA HIS A 969 21.39 58.64 -5.44
C HIS A 969 20.73 59.82 -6.17
N HIS A 970 19.63 59.58 -6.89
CA HIS A 970 18.94 60.60 -7.69
C HIS A 970 17.63 61.11 -7.07
N VAL A 971 17.24 60.63 -5.88
CA VAL A 971 16.21 61.29 -5.07
C VAL A 971 16.72 62.67 -4.67
N SER A 972 16.06 63.72 -5.16
CA SER A 972 16.30 65.09 -4.73
C SER A 972 16.06 65.18 -3.22
N ASN A 973 17.15 65.29 -2.44
CA ASN A 973 17.08 65.71 -1.05
C ASN A 973 16.26 67.00 -1.02
N GLY A 974 15.11 66.97 -0.36
CA GLY A 974 14.12 68.05 -0.42
C GLY A 974 14.63 69.36 0.19
N ASP A 975 15.33 70.15 -0.61
CA ASP A 975 15.37 71.62 -0.53
C ASP A 975 14.32 72.19 -1.51
N SER A 976 13.09 71.70 -1.41
CA SER A 976 11.90 72.34 -1.99
C SER A 976 10.62 71.74 -1.41
N LEU A 977 10.26 72.17 -0.20
CA LEU A 977 8.89 72.30 0.30
C LEU A 977 8.85 73.32 1.44
#